data_AF-A0A399EFJ5-F1
#
_entry.id   AF-A0A399EFJ5-F1
#
_cell.length_a   1.000
_cell.length_b   1.000
_cell.length_c   1.000
_cell.angle_alpha   90.00
_cell.angle_beta   90.00
_cell.angle_gamma   90.00
#
_symmetry.space_group_name_H-M   'P 1'
#
loop_
_entity.id
_entity.type
_entity.pdbx_description
1 polymer ?
#
loop_
_entity_poly.entity_id
_entity_poly.type
_entity_poly.pdbx_seq_one_letter_code
_entity_poly.pdbx_strand_id
1 'polypeptide(L)'
;MRIVTWNVNSLPVRLPQVLEWLELHRPDVLALQETKVEDALFPRAQLEAAGYHAVFSGQRTYNGVAILSRHEPQDVQAGIPGLEDEQRRVIAATVNGVRVVNLYVPNGESLRSPKFGYKQRWLEALARWLREVLEEHPKTVVLGDFNIAPEPIDVWNPKRFEGQVLFSPAERAAFRGLLGLGLHDSLRELEPEARVYSWWDFRAAGFQKDQGARIDHVLVSRALAPELRAAWVDRAARGVARASDHAPVVCDLFEAHPKAASPVAIEAGTQGIPDAAEFVPPAQRRLPQDGRRTRPTAVVLVDGHSLAFRMYFGVPPVKAPDGTPVHAVLGFARALLEVYRELGGDPLRPEPAGEGPALVVVFDAPVATFRHRLYPDYKGGRDEIPPDLPAQIRRIKRLVDALGWARLEVAEVEADDAIGTLAKQAEAQGLPALIVSSDRDLYQLLSPLVQVRAKDGKRFGPEELKAQYGVTVGQWVDYRALTGDASDNIPGAKGVGEKTASALLQRFGSLEAILAAAEGPDPDRPLKLVQASREKVLLSRELARLRLDVEVPLTLEEAATVLRDDPGLVRLLDEFGLKGLKRELRLGEASAAPTSPQPQPAGGPAEPSAEPYAAPVVGVAGQETVLLDGTASRPVGLQELPSPVNAVDAKALVRQALWAGRELEAGDDPLLMAYVEDTRVTTPEKLAERHARAAWPAAAAERAALTRALLGTLRAGMRPAPRRLYEEVERPLATVLAHMEATGIRFDVERLAGLTGQLRRRLAELEAAIQELVGRPFKVSSRNQLEALLFDELGLAPSRQTALTNKRSTDNETLSALRDAHPVVPLILEHRELAKLVGTYLEPLPRWVNPQTGRLHTTFDQTNAATGRLASLNPNLQNIPIRTEAGRPIRGAFCAAEGYRLVSADYSQIELRILAHLSGDPTLVRAFAQGEDIHRVTAARVAGIALEAVTREQRSQAKTINYGLSYGLSAVGLAERTGMSRGEASRFIKRYFEEYPGIEAYVRETKRLCKEHGYVEDLFGRRRYIPDINAPGAAIRVRAENAAINMPVQGACASIIKKAMVEAFPALRELGAQLLLQVHDELVVEAPEDRVEEVGALLRKTMTGVVELAVPLEVEVGHGKTWLEAHGG
;
A
#
# COMPACT_ATOMS: atom_id res chain seq x y z
N MET A 1 0.32 40.03 -20.40
CA MET A 1 1.75 39.75 -20.15
C MET A 1 1.95 39.67 -18.65
N ARG A 2 2.14 38.45 -18.12
CA ARG A 2 2.37 38.20 -16.69
C ARG A 2 3.88 38.21 -16.39
N ILE A 3 4.30 39.13 -15.53
CA ILE A 3 5.70 39.33 -15.12
C ILE A 3 5.80 39.08 -13.61
N VAL A 4 6.82 38.34 -13.20
CA VAL A 4 6.99 37.87 -11.81
C VAL A 4 8.42 38.08 -11.35
N THR A 5 8.61 38.46 -10.08
CA THR A 5 9.91 38.39 -9.39
C THR A 5 9.86 37.44 -8.21
N TRP A 6 10.92 36.66 -7.96
CA TRP A 6 11.02 35.75 -6.83
C TRP A 6 12.48 35.49 -6.41
N ASN A 7 12.87 35.92 -5.20
CA ASN A 7 14.09 35.42 -4.57
C ASN A 7 13.84 33.97 -4.14
N VAL A 8 14.58 33.02 -4.74
CA VAL A 8 14.39 31.58 -4.50
C VAL A 8 15.33 30.98 -3.46
N ASN A 9 16.27 31.77 -2.93
CA ASN A 9 17.24 31.35 -1.91
C ASN A 9 17.87 29.98 -2.23
N SER A 10 18.72 29.90 -3.26
CA SER A 10 19.24 28.67 -3.89
C SER A 10 18.26 27.97 -4.84
N LEU A 11 18.42 28.26 -6.15
CA LEU A 11 17.68 27.61 -7.23
C LEU A 11 17.86 26.07 -7.26
N PRO A 12 19.04 25.46 -7.05
CA PRO A 12 19.16 23.99 -7.10
C PRO A 12 18.36 23.26 -6.01
N VAL A 13 18.13 23.93 -4.86
CA VAL A 13 17.32 23.41 -3.77
C VAL A 13 15.82 23.64 -4.03
N ARG A 14 15.46 24.76 -4.67
CA ARG A 14 14.07 25.18 -4.94
C ARG A 14 13.59 24.88 -6.37
N LEU A 15 14.40 24.24 -7.22
CA LEU A 15 14.06 23.93 -8.61
C LEU A 15 12.74 23.16 -8.76
N PRO A 16 12.40 22.16 -7.92
CA PRO A 16 11.09 21.51 -7.98
C PRO A 16 9.93 22.49 -7.74
N GLN A 17 10.04 23.37 -6.75
CA GLN A 17 9.03 24.40 -6.46
C GLN A 17 8.92 25.43 -7.58
N VAL A 18 10.04 25.84 -8.19
CA VAL A 18 10.04 26.73 -9.36
C VAL A 18 9.35 26.08 -10.56
N LEU A 19 9.61 24.80 -10.84
CA LEU A 19 8.96 24.06 -11.93
C LEU A 19 7.46 23.86 -11.67
N GLU A 20 7.06 23.46 -10.46
CA GLU A 20 5.64 23.33 -10.06
C GLU A 20 4.91 24.69 -10.16
N TRP A 21 5.57 25.79 -9.78
CA TRP A 21 5.00 27.14 -9.87
C TRP A 21 4.84 27.60 -11.33
N LEU A 22 5.85 27.35 -12.18
CA LEU A 22 5.82 27.68 -13.61
C LEU A 22 4.74 26.89 -14.37
N GLU A 23 4.55 25.61 -14.07
CA GLU A 23 3.53 24.77 -14.68
C GLU A 23 2.11 25.29 -14.41
N LEU A 24 1.88 25.75 -13.17
CA LEU A 24 0.59 26.25 -12.67
C LEU A 24 0.28 27.68 -13.10
N HIS A 25 1.23 28.61 -12.92
CA HIS A 25 0.99 30.05 -13.12
C HIS A 25 1.30 30.56 -14.52
N ARG A 26 2.14 29.81 -15.26
CA ARG A 26 2.56 30.05 -16.65
C ARG A 26 2.86 31.52 -16.98
N PRO A 27 3.70 32.22 -16.18
CA PRO A 27 4.04 33.61 -16.45
C PRO A 27 4.71 33.77 -17.82
N ASP A 28 4.62 34.94 -18.43
CA ASP A 28 5.39 35.22 -19.65
C ASP A 28 6.86 35.48 -19.30
N VAL A 29 7.11 36.07 -18.12
CA VAL A 29 8.45 36.26 -17.55
C VAL A 29 8.45 35.94 -16.04
N LEU A 30 9.38 35.09 -15.61
CA LEU A 30 9.77 34.90 -14.20
C LEU A 30 11.23 35.27 -14.00
N ALA A 31 11.48 36.31 -13.21
CA ALA A 31 12.80 36.74 -12.81
C ALA A 31 13.16 36.16 -11.42
N LEU A 32 14.34 35.56 -11.33
CA LEU A 32 14.82 34.89 -10.12
C LEU A 32 15.99 35.66 -9.50
N GLN A 33 16.00 35.74 -8.17
CA GLN A 33 17.12 36.27 -7.38
C GLN A 33 17.71 35.18 -6.47
N GLU A 34 18.92 35.44 -5.99
CA GLU A 34 19.67 34.60 -5.05
C GLU A 34 19.81 33.14 -5.53
N THR A 35 20.13 32.96 -6.82
CA THR A 35 20.14 31.65 -7.48
C THR A 35 21.18 30.69 -6.89
N LYS A 36 22.34 31.19 -6.44
CA LYS A 36 23.46 30.42 -5.86
C LYS A 36 23.96 29.29 -6.79
N VAL A 37 24.04 29.59 -8.09
CA VAL A 37 24.54 28.67 -9.13
C VAL A 37 25.59 29.40 -9.97
N GLU A 38 26.70 28.74 -10.30
CA GLU A 38 27.63 29.20 -11.34
C GLU A 38 27.00 28.96 -12.73
N ASP A 39 27.30 29.82 -13.70
CA ASP A 39 26.72 29.77 -15.06
C ASP A 39 26.80 28.37 -15.72
N ALA A 40 27.89 27.63 -15.49
CA ALA A 40 28.12 26.29 -16.03
C ALA A 40 27.27 25.17 -15.39
N LEU A 41 26.59 25.46 -14.27
CA LEU A 41 25.75 24.52 -13.51
C LEU A 41 24.26 24.91 -13.52
N PHE A 42 23.88 25.94 -14.26
CA PHE A 42 22.49 26.40 -14.33
C PHE A 42 21.57 25.33 -14.94
N PRO A 43 20.38 25.04 -14.37
CA PRO A 43 19.49 23.96 -14.79
C PRO A 43 18.69 24.29 -16.06
N ARG A 44 19.41 24.65 -17.14
CA ARG A 44 18.86 25.10 -18.42
C ARG A 44 17.88 24.09 -19.02
N ALA A 45 18.29 22.82 -19.14
CA ALA A 45 17.50 21.78 -19.80
C ALA A 45 16.14 21.52 -19.11
N GLN A 46 16.08 21.63 -17.78
CA GLN A 46 14.84 21.46 -17.01
C GLN A 46 13.86 22.61 -17.25
N LEU A 47 14.37 23.84 -17.40
CA LEU A 47 13.57 25.04 -17.59
C LEU A 47 13.12 25.19 -19.06
N GLU A 48 13.98 24.80 -20.01
CA GLU A 48 13.62 24.68 -21.43
C GLU A 48 12.57 23.58 -21.65
N ALA A 49 12.66 22.45 -20.94
CA ALA A 49 11.63 21.41 -20.95
C ALA A 49 10.29 21.88 -20.35
N ALA A 50 10.29 22.88 -19.45
CA ALA A 50 9.09 23.55 -18.96
C ALA A 50 8.56 24.64 -19.92
N GLY A 51 9.20 24.87 -21.06
CA GLY A 51 8.80 25.86 -22.07
C GLY A 51 9.36 27.28 -21.84
N TYR A 52 10.49 27.41 -21.12
CA TYR A 52 11.11 28.71 -20.82
C TYR A 52 12.54 28.81 -21.37
N HIS A 53 12.77 29.86 -22.16
CA HIS A 53 14.11 30.36 -22.47
C HIS A 53 14.72 30.96 -21.20
N ALA A 54 15.98 30.61 -20.89
CA ALA A 54 16.69 31.11 -19.71
C ALA A 54 17.92 31.95 -20.08
N VAL A 55 18.04 33.13 -19.47
CA VAL A 55 19.27 33.94 -19.42
C VAL A 55 19.63 34.22 -17.97
N PHE A 56 20.92 34.17 -17.62
CA PHE A 56 21.37 34.17 -16.23
C PHE A 56 22.77 34.78 -16.06
N SER A 57 23.07 35.16 -14.82
CA SER A 57 24.35 35.73 -14.39
C SER A 57 24.58 35.25 -12.95
N GLY A 58 25.44 34.26 -12.76
CA GLY A 58 25.46 33.38 -11.58
C GLY A 58 26.73 33.38 -10.74
N GLN A 59 26.61 33.04 -9.46
CA GLN A 59 27.73 32.80 -8.55
C GLN A 59 27.39 31.67 -7.55
N ARG A 60 28.38 30.84 -7.20
CA ARG A 60 28.20 29.61 -6.38
C ARG A 60 27.62 29.80 -4.98
N THR A 61 27.85 30.96 -4.35
CA THR A 61 27.81 31.09 -2.89
C THR A 61 26.51 31.69 -2.38
N TYR A 62 26.27 32.97 -2.66
CA TYR A 62 25.17 33.74 -2.06
C TYR A 62 24.35 34.54 -3.06
N ASN A 63 24.76 34.63 -4.33
CA ASN A 63 24.24 35.63 -5.26
C ASN A 63 23.93 35.02 -6.63
N GLY A 64 23.59 35.88 -7.59
CA GLY A 64 23.22 35.51 -8.95
C GLY A 64 21.73 35.72 -9.24
N VAL A 65 21.43 36.03 -10.50
CA VAL A 65 20.10 36.39 -11.01
C VAL A 65 19.82 35.70 -12.33
N ALA A 66 18.55 35.49 -12.66
CA ALA A 66 18.11 34.93 -13.94
C ALA A 66 16.79 35.54 -14.43
N ILE A 67 16.59 35.56 -15.74
CA ILE A 67 15.30 35.85 -16.38
C ILE A 67 14.89 34.61 -17.16
N LEU A 68 13.74 34.05 -16.80
CA LEU A 68 13.07 32.96 -17.50
C LEU A 68 11.92 33.57 -18.29
N SER A 69 11.78 33.20 -19.56
CA SER A 69 10.79 33.81 -20.45
C SER A 69 10.19 32.79 -21.42
N ARG A 70 8.89 32.90 -21.70
CA ARG A 70 8.20 32.08 -22.72
C ARG A 70 8.52 32.49 -24.16
N HIS A 71 9.23 33.62 -24.32
CA HIS A 71 9.71 34.16 -25.59
C HIS A 71 11.23 34.40 -25.50
N GLU A 72 11.94 34.30 -26.61
CA GLU A 72 13.40 34.46 -26.64
C GLU A 72 13.87 35.85 -26.13
N PRO A 73 14.68 35.94 -25.05
CA PRO A 73 15.15 37.22 -24.52
C PRO A 73 16.23 37.84 -25.41
N GLN A 74 16.04 39.12 -25.75
CA GLN A 74 16.94 39.91 -26.60
C GLN A 74 17.75 40.92 -25.79
N ASP A 75 18.76 41.54 -26.40
CA ASP A 75 19.57 42.65 -25.84
C ASP A 75 20.13 42.38 -24.43
N VAL A 76 20.55 41.14 -24.18
CA VAL A 76 20.87 40.63 -22.83
C VAL A 76 22.11 41.33 -22.27
N GLN A 77 21.97 42.01 -21.13
CA GLN A 77 23.03 42.73 -20.44
C GLN A 77 23.15 42.24 -18.99
N ALA A 78 24.35 41.87 -18.56
CA ALA A 78 24.64 41.52 -17.17
C ALA A 78 25.47 42.65 -16.49
N GLY A 79 25.10 43.00 -15.26
CA GLY A 79 25.77 44.06 -14.49
C GLY A 79 25.36 45.49 -14.88
N ILE A 80 25.78 46.44 -14.04
CA ILE A 80 25.59 47.89 -14.25
C ILE A 80 26.87 48.43 -14.92
N PRO A 81 26.78 49.18 -16.04
CA PRO A 81 27.95 49.73 -16.72
C PRO A 81 28.78 50.63 -15.80
N GLY A 82 30.10 50.42 -15.78
CA GLY A 82 31.01 51.21 -14.94
C GLY A 82 30.95 50.90 -13.44
N LEU A 83 30.27 49.82 -13.01
CA LEU A 83 30.29 49.34 -11.62
C LEU A 83 30.85 47.92 -11.56
N GLU A 84 31.93 47.72 -10.82
CA GLU A 84 32.45 46.38 -10.52
C GLU A 84 31.55 45.68 -9.49
N ASP A 85 30.76 44.72 -9.99
CA ASP A 85 29.86 43.88 -9.18
C ASP A 85 30.17 42.39 -9.43
N GLU A 86 31.21 41.89 -8.77
CA GLU A 86 31.58 40.47 -8.74
C GLU A 86 30.45 39.55 -8.25
N GLN A 87 29.43 40.10 -7.59
CA GLN A 87 28.32 39.37 -7.00
C GLN A 87 27.13 39.21 -7.96
N ARG A 88 27.28 39.61 -9.23
CA ARG A 88 26.34 39.26 -10.33
C ARG A 88 24.88 39.61 -9.99
N ARG A 89 24.65 40.83 -9.50
CA ARG A 89 23.36 41.25 -8.92
C ARG A 89 22.34 41.81 -9.91
N VAL A 90 22.71 41.96 -11.18
CA VAL A 90 21.88 42.59 -12.22
C VAL A 90 21.93 41.78 -13.51
N ILE A 91 20.76 41.54 -14.10
CA ILE A 91 20.62 41.14 -15.49
C ILE A 91 19.39 41.83 -16.11
N ALA A 92 19.54 42.32 -17.33
CA ALA A 92 18.45 42.90 -18.11
C ALA A 92 18.32 42.20 -19.46
N ALA A 93 17.09 42.09 -19.95
CA ALA A 93 16.79 41.57 -21.29
C ALA A 93 15.48 42.16 -21.82
N THR A 94 15.36 42.24 -23.14
CA THR A 94 14.16 42.70 -23.84
C THR A 94 13.29 41.48 -24.18
N VAL A 95 12.02 41.48 -23.76
CA VAL A 95 11.06 40.40 -24.02
C VAL A 95 9.77 41.01 -24.59
N ASN A 96 9.35 40.59 -25.79
CA ASN A 96 8.15 41.11 -26.48
C ASN A 96 8.05 42.65 -26.52
N GLY A 97 9.18 43.36 -26.65
CA GLY A 97 9.22 44.82 -26.68
C GLY A 97 9.08 45.50 -25.31
N VAL A 98 9.20 44.75 -24.22
CA VAL A 98 9.33 45.26 -22.83
C VAL A 98 10.74 44.95 -22.32
N ARG A 99 11.44 45.96 -21.82
CA ARG A 99 12.76 45.81 -21.18
C ARG A 99 12.55 45.36 -19.74
N VAL A 100 12.99 44.16 -19.39
CA VAL A 100 12.94 43.62 -18.03
C VAL A 100 14.32 43.75 -17.39
N VAL A 101 14.39 44.43 -16.24
CA VAL A 101 15.62 44.59 -15.44
C VAL A 101 15.43 43.87 -14.12
N ASN A 102 16.15 42.77 -13.92
CA ASN A 102 16.16 41.96 -12.70
C ASN A 102 17.32 42.38 -11.78
N LEU A 103 17.00 42.67 -10.51
CA LEU A 103 17.91 43.14 -9.47
C LEU A 103 17.92 42.21 -8.24
N TYR A 104 19.10 42.04 -7.63
CA TYR A 104 19.27 41.52 -6.27
C TYR A 104 20.10 42.52 -5.45
N VAL A 105 19.43 43.55 -4.92
CA VAL A 105 20.08 44.72 -4.30
C VAL A 105 20.83 44.29 -3.02
N PRO A 106 22.05 44.80 -2.75
CA PRO A 106 22.80 44.41 -1.55
C PRO A 106 22.02 44.64 -0.25
N ASN A 107 21.91 43.63 0.63
CA ASN A 107 21.15 43.72 1.89
C ASN A 107 21.59 44.89 2.78
N GLY A 108 22.90 45.07 2.99
CA GLY A 108 23.48 46.16 3.79
C GLY A 108 23.90 45.78 5.21
N GLU A 109 23.45 44.64 5.75
CA GLU A 109 23.82 44.02 7.05
C GLU A 109 23.51 44.87 8.31
N SER A 110 24.12 46.03 8.45
CA SER A 110 23.79 47.02 9.48
C SER A 110 24.23 48.43 9.07
N LEU A 111 23.56 49.47 9.57
CA LEU A 111 23.78 50.88 9.18
C LEU A 111 25.19 51.42 9.45
N ARG A 112 25.99 50.72 10.27
CA ARG A 112 27.38 51.07 10.58
C ARG A 112 28.41 50.24 9.80
N SER A 113 27.97 49.29 8.98
CA SER A 113 28.86 48.40 8.24
C SER A 113 29.39 49.02 6.93
N PRO A 114 30.58 48.61 6.46
CA PRO A 114 31.05 48.96 5.10
C PRO A 114 30.09 48.49 3.99
N LYS A 115 29.32 47.42 4.22
CA LYS A 115 28.33 46.89 3.27
C LYS A 115 27.14 47.83 3.07
N PHE A 116 26.75 48.59 4.09
CA PHE A 116 25.71 49.61 3.95
C PHE A 116 26.19 50.78 3.08
N GLY A 117 27.44 51.24 3.28
CA GLY A 117 28.06 52.23 2.39
C GLY A 117 28.25 51.72 0.94
N TYR A 118 28.46 50.41 0.75
CA TYR A 118 28.44 49.79 -0.59
C TYR A 118 27.03 49.79 -1.19
N LYS A 119 25.98 49.41 -0.42
CA LYS A 119 24.57 49.47 -0.85
C LYS A 119 24.18 50.86 -1.36
N GLN A 120 24.59 51.91 -0.65
CA GLN A 120 24.34 53.30 -1.07
C GLN A 120 24.96 53.61 -2.45
N ARG A 121 26.27 53.36 -2.64
CA ARG A 121 26.96 53.60 -3.93
C ARG A 121 26.41 52.72 -5.07
N TRP A 122 26.00 51.50 -4.75
CA TRP A 122 25.37 50.58 -5.70
C TRP A 122 23.99 51.11 -6.16
N LEU A 123 23.18 51.64 -5.23
CA LEU A 123 21.91 52.29 -5.55
C LEU A 123 22.09 53.61 -6.33
N GLU A 124 23.13 54.39 -6.06
CA GLU A 124 23.50 55.59 -6.83
C GLU A 124 23.99 55.25 -8.25
N ALA A 125 24.64 54.11 -8.44
CA ALA A 125 24.98 53.59 -9.77
C ALA A 125 23.74 53.10 -10.52
N LEU A 126 22.88 52.32 -9.86
CA LEU A 126 21.59 51.88 -10.40
C LEU A 126 20.72 53.06 -10.83
N ALA A 127 20.56 54.09 -10.00
CA ALA A 127 19.72 55.26 -10.29
C ALA A 127 20.25 56.14 -11.44
N ARG A 128 21.55 56.04 -11.78
CA ARG A 128 22.11 56.67 -12.99
C ARG A 128 21.82 55.82 -14.22
N TRP A 129 22.20 54.55 -14.20
CA TRP A 129 22.01 53.64 -15.33
C TRP A 129 20.53 53.42 -15.68
N LEU A 130 19.63 53.35 -14.69
CA LEU A 130 18.19 53.24 -14.96
C LEU A 130 17.61 54.47 -15.67
N ARG A 131 18.23 55.66 -15.55
CA ARG A 131 17.81 56.82 -16.36
C ARG A 131 18.11 56.60 -17.83
N GLU A 132 19.32 56.15 -18.14
CA GLU A 132 19.77 55.81 -19.50
C GLU A 132 18.87 54.71 -20.09
N VAL A 133 18.59 53.64 -19.32
CA VAL A 133 17.68 52.55 -19.70
C VAL A 133 16.24 53.02 -19.93
N LEU A 134 15.73 53.99 -19.17
CA LEU A 134 14.37 54.53 -19.35
C LEU A 134 14.28 55.50 -20.55
N GLU A 135 15.37 56.15 -20.92
CA GLU A 135 15.48 56.99 -22.12
C GLU A 135 15.59 56.13 -23.39
N GLU A 136 16.39 55.05 -23.37
CA GLU A 136 16.55 54.10 -24.48
C GLU A 136 15.35 53.15 -24.63
N HIS A 137 14.78 52.67 -23.51
CA HIS A 137 13.65 51.74 -23.48
C HIS A 137 12.48 52.31 -22.65
N PRO A 138 11.62 53.19 -23.24
CA PRO A 138 10.48 53.78 -22.53
C PRO A 138 9.51 52.76 -21.91
N LYS A 139 9.41 51.54 -22.46
CA LYS A 139 8.67 50.41 -21.88
C LYS A 139 9.62 49.51 -21.07
N THR A 140 9.90 49.91 -19.83
CA THR A 140 10.78 49.18 -18.89
C THR A 140 10.02 48.72 -17.66
N VAL A 141 10.34 47.53 -17.16
CA VAL A 141 9.95 47.03 -15.83
C VAL A 141 11.22 46.70 -15.05
N VAL A 142 11.39 47.33 -13.89
CA VAL A 142 12.52 47.13 -12.97
C VAL A 142 12.01 46.36 -11.76
N LEU A 143 12.55 45.18 -11.51
CA LEU A 143 11.99 44.24 -10.54
C LEU A 143 13.09 43.44 -9.83
N GLY A 144 12.76 42.88 -8.68
CA GLY A 144 13.73 42.14 -7.89
C GLY A 144 13.44 42.13 -6.39
N ASP A 145 14.37 41.53 -5.66
CA ASP A 145 14.54 41.76 -4.23
C ASP A 145 15.37 43.04 -4.06
N PHE A 146 14.72 44.10 -3.60
CA PHE A 146 15.34 45.40 -3.34
C PHE A 146 16.01 45.48 -1.98
N ASN A 147 15.77 44.53 -1.07
CA ASN A 147 16.16 44.63 0.34
C ASN A 147 15.79 46.01 0.93
N ILE A 148 14.65 46.60 0.54
CA ILE A 148 14.15 47.90 1.03
C ILE A 148 12.63 47.81 1.16
N ALA A 149 12.09 48.17 2.31
CA ALA A 149 10.67 48.39 2.53
C ALA A 149 10.37 49.91 2.44
N PRO A 150 9.67 50.40 1.39
CA PRO A 150 9.56 51.84 1.12
C PRO A 150 8.82 52.65 2.17
N GLU A 151 7.69 52.16 2.70
CA GLU A 151 6.81 52.93 3.59
C GLU A 151 6.32 52.13 4.82
N PRO A 152 5.80 52.76 5.89
CA PRO A 152 5.42 52.07 7.14
C PRO A 152 4.38 50.95 6.98
N ILE A 153 3.58 50.96 5.91
CA ILE A 153 2.65 49.88 5.58
C ILE A 153 3.37 48.59 5.15
N ASP A 154 4.58 48.72 4.58
CA ASP A 154 5.39 47.63 4.02
C ASP A 154 6.16 46.83 5.08
N VAL A 155 5.98 47.12 6.37
CA VAL A 155 6.52 46.34 7.49
C VAL A 155 5.47 46.08 8.57
N TRP A 156 5.55 44.92 9.22
CA TRP A 156 4.58 44.55 10.27
C TRP A 156 4.64 45.46 11.51
N ASN A 157 5.80 46.06 11.82
CA ASN A 157 5.98 47.00 12.93
C ASN A 157 7.05 48.06 12.64
N PRO A 158 6.65 49.25 12.14
CA PRO A 158 7.57 50.34 11.80
C PRO A 158 8.53 50.72 12.93
N LYS A 159 8.05 50.79 14.19
CA LYS A 159 8.86 51.15 15.36
C LYS A 159 9.94 50.11 15.68
N ARG A 160 9.75 48.85 15.28
CA ARG A 160 10.77 47.81 15.43
C ARG A 160 11.83 47.88 14.33
N PHE A 161 11.43 48.25 13.11
CA PHE A 161 12.35 48.39 11.95
C PHE A 161 13.07 49.75 11.90
N GLU A 162 12.58 50.75 12.64
CA GLU A 162 13.20 52.07 12.77
C GLU A 162 14.66 51.96 13.25
N GLY A 163 15.59 52.59 12.51
CA GLY A 163 17.03 52.50 12.77
C GLY A 163 17.71 51.19 12.34
N GLN A 164 17.02 50.30 11.61
CA GLN A 164 17.60 49.10 11.02
C GLN A 164 17.84 49.25 9.51
N VAL A 165 18.59 48.30 8.91
CA VAL A 165 18.60 48.09 7.45
C VAL A 165 17.23 47.60 6.97
N LEU A 166 17.03 47.57 5.64
CA LEU A 166 15.74 47.38 4.97
C LEU A 166 14.77 48.58 5.12
N PHE A 167 14.78 49.31 6.24
CA PHE A 167 13.78 50.35 6.52
C PHE A 167 14.39 51.72 6.87
N SER A 168 15.70 51.92 6.67
CA SER A 168 16.36 53.18 7.06
C SER A 168 15.88 54.38 6.23
N PRO A 169 15.96 55.61 6.77
CA PRO A 169 15.63 56.82 6.01
C PRO A 169 16.43 56.98 4.70
N ALA A 170 17.66 56.48 4.64
CA ALA A 170 18.50 56.53 3.44
C ALA A 170 18.06 55.53 2.37
N GLU A 171 17.74 54.29 2.75
CA GLU A 171 17.16 53.29 1.85
C GLU A 171 15.81 53.75 1.28
N ARG A 172 14.93 54.25 2.15
CA ARG A 172 13.61 54.79 1.77
C ARG A 172 13.72 56.07 0.93
N ALA A 173 14.78 56.87 1.08
CA ALA A 173 15.07 57.99 0.19
C ALA A 173 15.57 57.52 -1.18
N ALA A 174 16.48 56.53 -1.23
CA ALA A 174 16.97 55.97 -2.49
C ALA A 174 15.86 55.33 -3.32
N PHE A 175 14.97 54.55 -2.70
CA PHE A 175 13.83 53.93 -3.39
C PHE A 175 12.86 54.98 -3.97
N ARG A 176 12.50 56.01 -3.20
CA ARG A 176 11.71 57.15 -3.72
C ARG A 176 12.46 57.93 -4.82
N GLY A 177 13.78 57.94 -4.80
CA GLY A 177 14.62 58.45 -5.89
C GLY A 177 14.47 57.65 -7.20
N LEU A 178 14.30 56.32 -7.12
CA LEU A 178 14.00 55.48 -8.28
C LEU A 178 12.59 55.77 -8.83
N LEU A 179 11.58 55.90 -7.96
CA LEU A 179 10.23 56.32 -8.38
C LEU A 179 10.27 57.71 -9.07
N GLY A 180 11.12 58.62 -8.58
CA GLY A 180 11.39 59.92 -9.17
C GLY A 180 11.95 59.90 -10.61
N LEU A 181 12.39 58.75 -11.13
CA LEU A 181 12.74 58.58 -12.55
C LEU A 181 11.51 58.39 -13.47
N GLY A 182 10.28 58.35 -12.91
CA GLY A 182 9.07 57.97 -13.64
C GLY A 182 8.81 56.45 -13.59
N LEU A 183 9.23 55.80 -12.51
CA LEU A 183 8.88 54.42 -12.17
C LEU A 183 7.73 54.42 -11.15
N HIS A 184 6.83 53.45 -11.29
CA HIS A 184 5.61 53.30 -10.51
C HIS A 184 5.59 51.91 -9.84
N ASP A 185 5.37 51.82 -8.52
CA ASP A 185 5.29 50.55 -7.80
C ASP A 185 3.95 49.86 -8.10
N SER A 186 3.98 48.78 -8.89
CA SER A 186 2.76 48.20 -9.47
C SER A 186 1.77 47.68 -8.43
N LEU A 187 2.25 47.31 -7.24
CA LEU A 187 1.37 46.93 -6.14
C LEU A 187 0.71 48.18 -5.52
N ARG A 188 1.45 49.26 -5.32
CA ARG A 188 0.94 50.47 -4.65
C ARG A 188 0.05 51.34 -5.55
N GLU A 189 0.19 51.25 -6.87
CA GLU A 189 -0.73 51.89 -7.83
C GLU A 189 -2.13 51.25 -7.84
N LEU A 190 -2.22 49.92 -7.70
CA LEU A 190 -3.50 49.19 -7.72
C LEU A 190 -4.10 48.98 -6.32
N GLU A 191 -3.24 48.71 -5.33
CA GLU A 191 -3.60 48.26 -4.00
C GLU A 191 -2.93 49.16 -2.93
N PRO A 192 -3.16 50.49 -2.95
CA PRO A 192 -2.40 51.46 -2.17
C PRO A 192 -2.41 51.16 -0.66
N GLU A 193 -3.58 50.80 -0.12
CA GLU A 193 -3.80 50.50 1.30
C GLU A 193 -3.59 49.01 1.66
N ALA A 194 -3.22 48.15 0.71
CA ALA A 194 -3.09 46.71 0.98
C ALA A 194 -1.84 46.40 1.80
N ARG A 195 -2.06 45.87 3.01
CA ARG A 195 -0.98 45.48 3.92
C ARG A 195 -0.54 44.03 3.64
N VAL A 196 0.37 43.87 2.69
CA VAL A 196 0.97 42.58 2.30
C VAL A 196 2.49 42.66 2.31
N TYR A 197 3.13 41.51 2.58
CA TYR A 197 4.58 41.37 2.65
C TYR A 197 5.07 40.37 1.60
N SER A 198 6.36 40.42 1.29
CA SER A 198 7.03 39.49 0.38
C SER A 198 8.04 38.58 1.07
N TRP A 199 8.56 38.96 2.23
CA TRP A 199 9.59 38.26 2.98
C TRP A 199 9.24 38.11 4.48
N TRP A 200 9.61 36.97 5.09
CA TRP A 200 9.41 36.70 6.51
C TRP A 200 10.54 35.86 7.14
N ASP A 201 11.16 36.35 8.21
CA ASP A 201 12.22 35.67 8.97
C ASP A 201 11.76 34.33 9.58
N PHE A 202 12.46 33.25 9.19
CA PHE A 202 12.28 31.90 9.75
C PHE A 202 12.43 31.85 11.29
N ARG A 203 13.38 32.60 11.87
CA ARG A 203 13.75 32.49 13.29
C ARG A 203 12.71 33.03 14.25
N ALA A 204 11.87 33.96 13.79
CA ALA A 204 10.82 34.56 14.60
C ALA A 204 9.51 33.75 14.60
N ALA A 205 9.43 32.69 13.79
CA ALA A 205 8.17 32.21 13.22
C ALA A 205 7.39 33.38 12.58
N GLY A 206 8.09 34.12 11.71
CA GLY A 206 7.60 35.40 11.17
C GLY A 206 6.43 35.22 10.21
N PHE A 207 6.48 34.20 9.36
CA PHE A 207 5.38 33.86 8.47
C PHE A 207 4.15 33.45 9.29
N GLN A 208 4.34 32.67 10.37
CA GLN A 208 3.33 32.15 11.30
C GLN A 208 2.58 33.22 12.11
N LYS A 209 2.96 34.50 12.00
CA LYS A 209 2.38 35.63 12.75
C LYS A 209 2.06 36.84 11.87
N ASP A 210 2.22 36.67 10.56
CA ASP A 210 2.28 37.70 9.53
C ASP A 210 3.22 38.87 9.85
N GLN A 211 4.37 38.54 10.44
CA GLN A 211 5.41 39.48 10.87
C GLN A 211 6.48 39.64 9.78
N GLY A 212 6.05 40.07 8.59
CA GLY A 212 6.88 40.20 7.40
C GLY A 212 7.31 41.64 7.05
N ALA A 213 8.01 41.74 5.91
CA ALA A 213 8.30 42.98 5.21
C ALA A 213 8.07 42.79 3.70
N ARG A 214 7.65 43.85 2.99
CA ARG A 214 7.64 43.90 1.53
C ARG A 214 8.95 44.53 1.07
N ILE A 215 9.85 43.69 0.55
CA ILE A 215 11.17 44.08 0.04
C ILE A 215 11.41 43.64 -1.41
N ASP A 216 10.50 42.84 -1.96
CA ASP A 216 10.46 42.44 -3.36
C ASP A 216 9.44 43.33 -4.09
N HIS A 217 9.82 43.92 -5.22
CA HIS A 217 8.99 44.90 -5.94
C HIS A 217 9.00 44.66 -7.44
N VAL A 218 7.94 45.14 -8.09
CA VAL A 218 7.85 45.28 -9.55
C VAL A 218 7.52 46.75 -9.83
N LEU A 219 8.48 47.48 -10.42
CA LEU A 219 8.36 48.88 -10.77
C LEU A 219 8.17 49.02 -12.28
N VAL A 220 7.06 49.62 -12.72
CA VAL A 220 6.74 49.81 -14.14
C VAL A 220 7.04 51.25 -14.57
N SER A 221 7.56 51.45 -15.78
CA SER A 221 7.77 52.80 -16.30
C SER A 221 6.45 53.54 -16.55
N ARG A 222 6.51 54.88 -16.62
CA ARG A 222 5.37 55.74 -16.99
C ARG A 222 4.63 55.29 -18.28
N ALA A 223 5.32 54.66 -19.23
CA ALA A 223 4.69 54.16 -20.46
C ALA A 223 3.99 52.79 -20.31
N LEU A 224 4.15 52.11 -19.16
CA LEU A 224 3.52 50.85 -18.81
C LEU A 224 2.56 50.96 -17.62
N ALA A 225 2.64 52.00 -16.80
CA ALA A 225 1.71 52.24 -15.69
C ALA A 225 0.22 52.27 -16.13
N PRO A 226 -0.18 52.89 -17.26
CA PRO A 226 -1.57 52.81 -17.77
C PRO A 226 -1.97 51.42 -18.28
N GLU A 227 -1.00 50.54 -18.51
CA GLU A 227 -1.20 49.18 -19.01
C GLU A 227 -1.24 48.13 -17.89
N LEU A 228 -1.07 48.55 -16.64
CA LEU A 228 -1.21 47.70 -15.47
C LEU A 228 -2.67 47.22 -15.29
N ARG A 229 -2.84 45.96 -14.88
CA ARG A 229 -4.18 45.32 -14.73
C ARG A 229 -4.37 44.55 -13.42
N ALA A 230 -3.33 43.88 -12.92
CA ALA A 230 -3.34 43.24 -11.61
C ALA A 230 -1.93 43.21 -11.02
N ALA A 231 -1.82 43.31 -9.70
CA ALA A 231 -0.57 43.07 -8.96
C ALA A 231 -0.89 42.45 -7.60
N TRP A 232 -0.12 41.46 -7.16
CA TRP A 232 -0.27 40.83 -5.84
C TRP A 232 1.00 40.07 -5.45
N VAL A 233 1.09 39.66 -4.19
CA VAL A 233 2.10 38.70 -3.73
C VAL A 233 1.47 37.31 -3.64
N ASP A 234 2.07 36.31 -4.28
CA ASP A 234 1.61 34.92 -4.20
C ASP A 234 2.08 34.25 -2.90
N ARG A 235 1.43 34.64 -1.79
CA ARG A 235 1.68 34.12 -0.43
C ARG A 235 1.66 32.58 -0.37
N ALA A 236 0.87 31.93 -1.24
CA ALA A 236 0.77 30.48 -1.37
C ALA A 236 2.13 29.79 -1.56
N ALA A 237 2.97 30.30 -2.46
CA ALA A 237 4.29 29.73 -2.75
C ALA A 237 5.30 29.85 -1.58
N ARG A 238 5.00 30.64 -0.53
CA ARG A 238 5.80 30.72 0.70
C ARG A 238 5.41 29.68 1.76
N GLY A 239 4.20 29.12 1.69
CA GLY A 239 3.69 28.13 2.65
C GLY A 239 3.92 26.67 2.27
N VAL A 240 4.53 26.38 1.13
CA VAL A 240 4.89 25.01 0.73
C VAL A 240 6.18 24.52 1.42
N ALA A 241 6.31 23.20 1.59
CA ALA A 241 7.48 22.61 2.23
C ALA A 241 8.79 22.97 1.51
N ARG A 242 9.81 23.39 2.28
CA ARG A 242 11.14 23.82 1.82
C ARG A 242 11.13 25.05 0.88
N ALA A 243 10.09 25.88 0.91
CA ALA A 243 10.01 27.16 0.21
C ALA A 243 11.21 28.10 0.49
N SER A 244 11.34 29.16 -0.33
CA SER A 244 12.14 30.35 0.01
C SER A 244 11.54 31.07 1.22
N ASP A 245 12.29 31.95 1.88
CA ASP A 245 11.74 32.94 2.82
C ASP A 245 10.92 34.04 2.12
N HIS A 246 11.10 34.20 0.80
CA HIS A 246 10.35 35.12 -0.04
C HIS A 246 9.17 34.44 -0.79
N ALA A 247 8.11 35.20 -1.04
CA ALA A 247 7.00 34.87 -1.94
C ALA A 247 7.18 35.57 -3.32
N PRO A 248 6.68 35.01 -4.42
CA PRO A 248 6.66 35.67 -5.72
C PRO A 248 5.80 36.94 -5.68
N VAL A 249 6.28 38.03 -6.28
CA VAL A 249 5.48 39.24 -6.54
C VAL A 249 5.14 39.28 -8.02
N VAL A 250 3.84 39.34 -8.33
CA VAL A 250 3.27 39.18 -9.68
C VAL A 250 2.67 40.51 -10.15
N CYS A 251 2.83 40.79 -11.45
CA CYS A 251 2.32 41.95 -12.16
C CYS A 251 1.78 41.52 -13.53
N ASP A 252 0.50 41.76 -13.79
CA ASP A 252 -0.14 41.51 -15.11
C ASP A 252 -0.30 42.84 -15.87
N LEU A 253 0.35 42.91 -17.03
CA LEU A 253 0.27 44.03 -17.98
C LEU A 253 -0.62 43.69 -19.19
N PHE A 254 -1.27 44.72 -19.75
CA PHE A 254 -2.20 44.75 -20.86
C PHE A 254 -3.54 44.01 -20.61
N GLU A 255 -3.48 42.81 -20.05
CA GLU A 255 -4.62 41.92 -19.78
C GLU A 255 -4.50 41.28 -18.39
N ALA A 256 -5.53 41.40 -17.56
CA ALA A 256 -5.60 40.71 -16.27
C ALA A 256 -5.75 39.20 -16.52
N HIS A 257 -4.74 38.42 -16.15
CA HIS A 257 -4.83 36.96 -16.22
C HIS A 257 -5.46 36.45 -14.91
N PRO A 258 -6.24 35.36 -14.91
CA PRO A 258 -6.78 34.81 -13.68
C PRO A 258 -5.65 34.48 -12.69
N LYS A 259 -5.87 34.76 -11.40
CA LYS A 259 -5.01 34.21 -10.34
C LYS A 259 -5.18 32.69 -10.40
N ALA A 260 -4.08 31.96 -10.57
CA ALA A 260 -4.17 30.51 -10.57
C ALA A 260 -4.57 30.01 -9.16
N ALA A 261 -5.19 28.84 -9.09
CA ALA A 261 -5.53 28.21 -7.81
C ALA A 261 -4.25 27.71 -7.12
N SER A 262 -3.53 28.64 -6.48
CA SER A 262 -2.21 28.41 -5.91
C SER A 262 -2.29 27.46 -4.70
N PRO A 263 -1.36 26.51 -4.53
CA PRO A 263 -1.47 25.48 -3.50
C PRO A 263 -1.36 26.09 -2.11
N VAL A 264 -2.42 25.92 -1.31
CA VAL A 264 -2.66 26.49 0.03
C VAL A 264 -1.37 26.73 0.82
N ALA A 265 -1.03 28.02 1.02
CA ALA A 265 -0.16 28.40 2.13
C ALA A 265 -0.95 28.37 3.43
N ILE A 266 -0.27 27.88 4.46
CA ILE A 266 -0.56 28.14 5.85
C ILE A 266 -0.15 29.60 6.14
N GLU A 267 -0.61 30.15 7.27
CA GLU A 267 -0.03 31.32 7.97
C GLU A 267 -0.43 32.70 7.38
N ALA A 268 -0.97 33.67 8.15
CA ALA A 268 -1.22 33.72 9.59
C ALA A 268 -2.16 34.88 10.01
N GLY A 269 -2.52 34.95 11.30
CA GLY A 269 -3.25 36.08 11.89
C GLY A 269 -2.44 37.40 11.90
N THR A 270 -3.07 38.56 12.12
CA THR A 270 -4.11 38.78 13.14
C THR A 270 -5.24 39.76 12.78
N GLN A 271 -6.44 39.44 13.30
CA GLN A 271 -7.60 40.32 13.55
C GLN A 271 -8.32 40.93 12.33
N GLY A 272 -9.44 40.31 11.97
CA GLY A 272 -10.40 40.79 10.98
C GLY A 272 -11.30 39.65 10.50
N ILE A 273 -12.21 39.16 11.35
CA ILE A 273 -13.25 38.20 10.92
C ILE A 273 -14.36 38.99 10.23
N PRO A 274 -14.60 38.70 8.94
CA PRO A 274 -15.95 38.42 8.48
C PRO A 274 -16.04 37.02 7.85
N ASP A 275 -16.80 36.16 8.52
CA ASP A 275 -17.47 34.92 8.09
C ASP A 275 -16.69 33.77 7.41
N ALA A 276 -17.08 32.55 7.78
CA ALA A 276 -16.51 31.29 7.28
C ALA A 276 -17.03 30.95 5.87
N ALA A 277 -16.38 31.48 4.82
CA ALA A 277 -16.92 31.43 3.46
C ALA A 277 -15.94 31.10 2.31
N GLU A 278 -14.86 30.35 2.54
CA GLU A 278 -14.14 29.62 1.46
C GLU A 278 -14.13 28.09 1.64
N PHE A 279 -15.21 27.57 2.22
CA PHE A 279 -15.68 26.24 1.84
C PHE A 279 -16.20 26.31 0.39
N VAL A 280 -15.69 25.46 -0.51
CA VAL A 280 -16.25 25.34 -1.87
C VAL A 280 -17.69 24.83 -1.75
N PRO A 281 -18.74 25.62 -2.08
CA PRO A 281 -20.10 25.29 -1.68
C PRO A 281 -20.60 23.97 -2.32
N PRO A 282 -21.47 23.20 -1.63
CA PRO A 282 -22.07 22.01 -2.22
C PRO A 282 -22.86 22.33 -3.49
N ALA A 283 -23.36 23.58 -3.59
CA ALA A 283 -24.09 24.13 -4.73
C ALA A 283 -23.31 24.21 -6.07
N GLN A 284 -21.98 24.01 -6.07
CA GLN A 284 -21.22 23.86 -7.34
C GLN A 284 -21.03 22.40 -7.76
N ARG A 285 -21.39 21.43 -6.91
CA ARG A 285 -21.44 20.01 -7.30
C ARG A 285 -22.73 19.76 -8.09
N ARG A 286 -22.67 18.90 -9.11
CA ARG A 286 -23.85 18.55 -9.91
C ARG A 286 -24.81 17.69 -9.06
N LEU A 287 -25.84 18.33 -8.51
CA LEU A 287 -26.99 17.62 -7.93
C LEU A 287 -27.76 16.86 -9.03
N PRO A 288 -28.47 15.77 -8.68
CA PRO A 288 -29.46 15.16 -9.56
C PRO A 288 -30.52 16.19 -10.01
N GLN A 289 -30.97 16.09 -11.26
CA GLN A 289 -31.90 17.06 -11.86
C GLN A 289 -33.31 17.08 -11.24
N ASP A 290 -33.64 16.11 -10.38
CA ASP A 290 -34.92 16.03 -9.67
C ASP A 290 -34.90 16.69 -8.27
N GLY A 291 -33.73 17.15 -7.80
CA GLY A 291 -33.56 17.85 -6.53
C GLY A 291 -33.79 17.01 -5.27
N ARG A 292 -33.87 15.67 -5.37
CA ARG A 292 -34.16 14.82 -4.20
C ARG A 292 -32.91 14.60 -3.34
N ARG A 293 -32.94 15.11 -2.10
CA ARG A 293 -32.00 14.69 -1.06
C ARG A 293 -32.39 13.30 -0.56
N THR A 294 -31.45 12.37 -0.57
CA THR A 294 -31.63 10.98 -0.13
C THR A 294 -30.75 10.72 1.10
N ARG A 295 -31.18 9.77 1.94
CA ARG A 295 -30.54 9.49 3.23
C ARG A 295 -29.61 8.29 3.09
N PRO A 296 -28.32 8.40 3.45
CA PRO A 296 -27.39 7.28 3.29
C PRO A 296 -27.77 6.10 4.19
N THR A 297 -27.47 4.88 3.73
CA THR A 297 -27.74 3.64 4.49
C THR A 297 -26.68 3.34 5.57
N ALA A 298 -25.46 3.86 5.39
CA ALA A 298 -24.38 3.89 6.38
C ALA A 298 -23.38 5.01 6.05
N VAL A 299 -22.42 5.29 6.94
CA VAL A 299 -21.40 6.33 6.75
C VAL A 299 -19.99 5.74 6.88
N VAL A 300 -19.15 5.98 5.86
CA VAL A 300 -17.70 5.73 5.91
C VAL A 300 -16.98 7.05 6.21
N LEU A 301 -16.18 7.07 7.27
CA LEU A 301 -15.36 8.23 7.67
C LEU A 301 -13.88 7.85 7.59
N VAL A 302 -13.12 8.45 6.70
CA VAL A 302 -11.74 8.06 6.41
C VAL A 302 -10.75 9.13 6.85
N ASP A 303 -9.78 8.73 7.65
CA ASP A 303 -8.59 9.54 7.95
C ASP A 303 -7.64 9.52 6.74
N GLY A 304 -7.61 10.63 6.02
CA GLY A 304 -6.90 10.79 4.76
C GLY A 304 -5.38 10.83 4.90
N HIS A 305 -4.82 11.32 6.01
CA HIS A 305 -3.37 11.34 6.19
C HIS A 305 -2.83 10.00 6.70
N SER A 306 -3.48 9.38 7.68
CA SER A 306 -3.12 8.05 8.19
C SER A 306 -3.27 6.98 7.10
N LEU A 307 -4.36 7.02 6.30
CA LEU A 307 -4.51 6.10 5.18
C LEU A 307 -3.48 6.37 4.06
N ALA A 308 -3.18 7.63 3.71
CA ALA A 308 -2.17 7.93 2.68
C ALA A 308 -0.77 7.48 3.09
N PHE A 309 -0.36 7.73 4.34
CA PHE A 309 0.91 7.28 4.91
C PHE A 309 0.97 5.73 4.96
N ARG A 310 -0.11 5.07 5.38
CA ARG A 310 -0.24 3.61 5.39
C ARG A 310 -0.09 3.01 3.98
N MET A 311 -0.65 3.67 2.96
CA MET A 311 -0.55 3.22 1.56
C MET A 311 0.83 3.50 0.94
N TYR A 312 1.49 4.59 1.32
CA TYR A 312 2.87 4.88 0.90
C TYR A 312 3.85 3.75 1.28
N PHE A 313 3.82 3.30 2.54
CA PHE A 313 4.69 2.22 3.01
C PHE A 313 4.15 0.80 2.71
N GLY A 314 2.85 0.66 2.44
CA GLY A 314 2.18 -0.62 2.18
C GLY A 314 2.17 -1.06 0.72
N VAL A 315 2.28 -0.14 -0.24
CA VAL A 315 2.19 -0.44 -1.68
C VAL A 315 3.57 -0.32 -2.34
N PRO A 316 4.03 -1.31 -3.13
CA PRO A 316 5.29 -1.23 -3.86
C PRO A 316 5.38 0.03 -4.74
N PRO A 317 6.55 0.67 -4.89
CA PRO A 317 6.70 1.88 -5.69
C PRO A 317 6.23 1.72 -7.14
N VAL A 318 5.24 2.54 -7.51
CA VAL A 318 4.67 2.70 -8.85
C VAL A 318 4.88 4.16 -9.26
N LYS A 319 5.14 4.37 -10.56
CA LYS A 319 5.33 5.68 -11.19
C LYS A 319 4.28 5.93 -12.27
N ALA A 320 3.88 7.18 -12.41
CA ALA A 320 3.11 7.69 -13.54
C ALA A 320 4.00 7.80 -14.80
N PRO A 321 3.43 8.09 -16.00
CA PRO A 321 4.18 8.14 -17.26
C PRO A 321 5.26 9.24 -17.29
N ASP A 322 5.09 10.29 -16.49
CA ASP A 322 6.07 11.37 -16.22
C ASP A 322 7.26 10.91 -15.33
N GLY A 323 7.23 9.68 -14.82
CA GLY A 323 8.24 9.12 -13.91
C GLY A 323 8.06 9.49 -12.43
N THR A 324 7.01 10.22 -12.05
CA THR A 324 6.73 10.65 -10.67
C THR A 324 6.00 9.56 -9.85
N PRO A 325 6.16 9.49 -8.52
CA PRO A 325 5.50 8.47 -7.69
C PRO A 325 3.97 8.60 -7.61
N VAL A 326 3.27 7.45 -7.64
CA VAL A 326 1.80 7.34 -7.50
C VAL A 326 1.34 6.08 -6.73
N HIS A 327 2.23 5.42 -5.99
CA HIS A 327 1.91 4.18 -5.26
C HIS A 327 0.96 4.41 -4.08
N ALA A 328 1.13 5.50 -3.33
CA ALA A 328 0.18 5.89 -2.28
C ALA A 328 -1.18 6.23 -2.90
N VAL A 329 -1.20 6.90 -4.06
CA VAL A 329 -2.43 7.23 -4.81
C VAL A 329 -3.20 5.97 -5.21
N LEU A 330 -2.52 5.00 -5.82
CA LEU A 330 -3.09 3.72 -6.23
C LEU A 330 -3.58 2.88 -5.04
N GLY A 331 -2.82 2.88 -3.94
CA GLY A 331 -3.21 2.19 -2.70
C GLY A 331 -4.45 2.80 -2.07
N PHE A 332 -4.46 4.13 -1.93
CA PHE A 332 -5.57 4.88 -1.33
C PHE A 332 -6.87 4.66 -2.10
N ALA A 333 -6.82 4.76 -3.43
CA ALA A 333 -7.97 4.50 -4.29
C ALA A 333 -8.56 3.11 -4.05
N ARG A 334 -7.72 2.06 -4.05
CA ARG A 334 -8.15 0.68 -3.80
C ARG A 334 -8.72 0.49 -2.40
N ALA A 335 -8.08 1.07 -1.38
CA ALA A 335 -8.57 0.99 0.00
C ALA A 335 -9.93 1.66 0.18
N LEU A 336 -10.21 2.79 -0.49
CA LEU A 336 -11.53 3.40 -0.50
C LEU A 336 -12.56 2.52 -1.22
N LEU A 337 -12.22 2.01 -2.42
CA LEU A 337 -13.10 1.13 -3.19
C LEU A 337 -13.45 -0.16 -2.44
N GLU A 338 -12.49 -0.73 -1.71
CA GLU A 338 -12.67 -1.90 -0.84
C GLU A 338 -13.64 -1.60 0.30
N VAL A 339 -13.47 -0.48 1.02
CA VAL A 339 -14.35 -0.11 2.14
C VAL A 339 -15.76 0.28 1.67
N TYR A 340 -15.88 0.97 0.52
CA TYR A 340 -17.17 1.33 -0.06
C TYR A 340 -18.00 0.08 -0.39
N ARG A 341 -17.35 -0.93 -0.98
CA ARG A 341 -17.94 -2.27 -1.22
C ARG A 341 -18.27 -3.00 0.09
N GLU A 342 -17.48 -2.83 1.16
CA GLU A 342 -17.71 -3.48 2.46
C GLU A 342 -18.98 -2.99 3.19
N LEU A 343 -19.51 -1.81 2.83
CA LEU A 343 -20.81 -1.29 3.26
C LEU A 343 -21.89 -1.31 2.15
N GLY A 344 -21.70 -2.12 1.11
CA GLY A 344 -22.72 -2.35 0.07
C GLY A 344 -22.78 -1.31 -1.04
N GLY A 345 -21.88 -0.32 -1.08
CA GLY A 345 -21.80 0.65 -2.18
C GLY A 345 -21.14 0.06 -3.44
N ASP A 346 -21.75 0.26 -4.61
CA ASP A 346 -21.13 -0.09 -5.90
C ASP A 346 -20.29 1.08 -6.45
N PRO A 347 -18.95 0.98 -6.52
CA PRO A 347 -18.15 2.06 -7.09
C PRO A 347 -18.26 2.18 -8.62
N LEU A 348 -18.88 1.21 -9.32
CA LEU A 348 -19.24 1.34 -10.73
C LEU A 348 -20.46 2.26 -10.90
N ARG A 349 -21.38 2.25 -9.92
CA ARG A 349 -22.58 3.08 -9.83
C ARG A 349 -22.59 3.88 -8.51
N PRO A 350 -21.87 5.00 -8.40
CA PRO A 350 -22.10 5.97 -7.33
C PRO A 350 -23.53 6.52 -7.50
N GLU A 351 -24.46 5.90 -6.78
CA GLU A 351 -25.90 5.95 -7.05
C GLU A 351 -26.50 7.36 -6.82
N PRO A 352 -27.06 8.01 -7.86
CA PRO A 352 -27.94 9.16 -7.68
C PRO A 352 -29.29 8.74 -7.04
N ALA A 353 -29.57 7.44 -6.94
CA ALA A 353 -30.86 6.87 -6.54
C ALA A 353 -30.99 6.55 -5.03
N GLY A 354 -29.96 6.82 -4.21
CA GLY A 354 -30.17 7.07 -2.78
C GLY A 354 -30.27 5.89 -1.80
N GLU A 355 -29.78 4.69 -2.16
CA GLU A 355 -29.75 3.53 -1.24
C GLU A 355 -28.31 3.13 -0.79
N GLY A 356 -27.29 3.90 -1.20
CA GLY A 356 -25.87 3.63 -0.90
C GLY A 356 -25.35 4.27 0.41
N PRO A 357 -24.15 3.85 0.87
CA PRO A 357 -23.46 4.50 1.96
C PRO A 357 -22.82 5.83 1.52
N ALA A 358 -22.78 6.81 2.43
CA ALA A 358 -21.99 8.03 2.26
C ALA A 358 -20.51 7.76 2.55
N LEU A 359 -19.59 8.41 1.82
CA LEU A 359 -18.15 8.32 2.09
C LEU A 359 -17.54 9.72 2.19
N VAL A 360 -16.90 9.99 3.33
CA VAL A 360 -16.24 11.26 3.64
C VAL A 360 -14.77 11.00 3.97
N VAL A 361 -13.85 11.67 3.28
CA VAL A 361 -12.41 11.63 3.53
C VAL A 361 -11.96 12.91 4.24
N VAL A 362 -11.60 12.82 5.50
CA VAL A 362 -11.15 13.97 6.30
C VAL A 362 -9.62 14.02 6.28
N PHE A 363 -9.05 15.17 5.94
CA PHE A 363 -7.62 15.45 6.08
C PHE A 363 -7.43 16.52 7.14
N ASP A 364 -6.31 16.47 7.88
CA ASP A 364 -5.95 17.57 8.77
C ASP A 364 -5.83 18.87 7.97
N ALA A 365 -6.46 19.94 8.48
CA ALA A 365 -6.15 21.27 8.00
C ALA A 365 -4.68 21.58 8.31
N PRO A 366 -3.95 22.31 7.45
CA PRO A 366 -2.51 22.49 7.62
C PRO A 366 -2.17 23.58 8.66
N VAL A 367 -3.14 23.98 9.50
CA VAL A 367 -3.03 25.01 10.55
C VAL A 367 -2.80 24.35 11.90
N ALA A 368 -1.94 24.92 12.75
CA ALA A 368 -1.65 24.39 14.08
C ALA A 368 -2.91 24.29 14.96
N THR A 369 -3.20 23.09 15.45
CA THR A 369 -4.46 22.76 16.13
C THR A 369 -4.47 23.18 17.59
N PHE A 370 -5.62 23.09 18.27
CA PHE A 370 -5.70 23.42 19.70
C PHE A 370 -4.75 22.60 20.59
N ARG A 371 -4.43 21.35 20.22
CA ARG A 371 -3.49 20.49 20.97
C ARG A 371 -2.07 21.06 20.96
N HIS A 372 -1.61 21.61 19.83
CA HIS A 372 -0.33 22.31 19.70
C HIS A 372 -0.28 23.63 20.50
N ARG A 373 -1.44 24.27 20.74
CA ARG A 373 -1.55 25.46 21.60
C ARG A 373 -1.51 25.11 23.10
N LEU A 374 -2.03 23.94 23.48
CA LEU A 374 -2.01 23.43 24.86
C LEU A 374 -0.65 22.81 25.25
N TYR A 375 0.00 22.07 24.34
CA TYR A 375 1.28 21.42 24.60
C TYR A 375 2.25 21.58 23.42
N PRO A 376 3.28 22.46 23.53
CA PRO A 376 4.18 22.76 22.41
C PRO A 376 5.03 21.60 21.88
N ASP A 377 5.30 20.57 22.70
CA ASP A 377 6.06 19.39 22.24
C ASP A 377 5.17 18.30 21.61
N TYR A 378 3.85 18.53 21.51
CA TYR A 378 2.88 17.61 20.91
C TYR A 378 3.25 17.28 19.45
N LYS A 379 3.18 15.99 19.08
CA LYS A 379 3.66 15.44 17.79
C LYS A 379 5.16 15.73 17.47
N GLY A 380 5.91 16.30 18.43
CA GLY A 380 7.34 16.59 18.30
C GLY A 380 8.19 15.33 18.25
N GLY A 381 9.23 15.33 17.41
CA GLY A 381 10.16 14.20 17.27
C GLY A 381 9.67 13.03 16.41
N ARG A 382 8.53 13.17 15.73
CA ARG A 382 8.09 12.23 14.66
C ARG A 382 9.09 12.20 13.50
N ASP A 383 9.20 11.05 12.82
CA ASP A 383 10.01 10.88 11.60
C ASP A 383 9.60 11.88 10.49
N GLU A 384 10.55 12.36 9.68
CA GLU A 384 10.25 13.25 8.55
C GLU A 384 9.30 12.57 7.55
N ILE A 385 8.23 13.28 7.16
CA ILE A 385 7.30 12.85 6.11
C ILE A 385 8.10 12.65 4.80
N PRO A 386 8.00 11.48 4.13
CA PRO A 386 8.73 11.22 2.89
C PRO A 386 8.50 12.32 1.84
N PRO A 387 9.55 12.81 1.16
CA PRO A 387 9.50 14.09 0.45
C PRO A 387 8.54 14.15 -0.75
N ASP A 388 8.16 13.00 -1.33
CA ASP A 388 7.17 12.91 -2.41
C ASP A 388 5.74 12.61 -1.93
N LEU A 389 5.55 12.17 -0.67
CA LEU A 389 4.23 11.87 -0.12
C LEU A 389 3.28 13.09 -0.10
N PRO A 390 3.71 14.33 0.21
CA PRO A 390 2.85 15.51 0.09
C PRO A 390 2.30 15.75 -1.33
N ALA A 391 3.07 15.42 -2.38
CA ALA A 391 2.59 15.50 -3.76
C ALA A 391 1.61 14.36 -4.08
N GLN A 392 1.85 13.15 -3.56
CA GLN A 392 0.89 12.04 -3.66
C GLN A 392 -0.41 12.35 -2.90
N ILE A 393 -0.38 13.05 -1.77
CA ILE A 393 -1.59 13.51 -1.04
C ILE A 393 -2.39 14.53 -1.87
N ARG A 394 -1.73 15.49 -2.55
CA ARG A 394 -2.41 16.40 -3.49
C ARG A 394 -3.13 15.63 -4.62
N ARG A 395 -2.49 14.58 -5.15
CA ARG A 395 -3.09 13.68 -6.17
C ARG A 395 -4.23 12.83 -5.63
N ILE A 396 -4.14 12.38 -4.37
CA ILE A 396 -5.23 11.69 -3.67
C ILE A 396 -6.45 12.61 -3.53
N LYS A 397 -6.29 13.88 -3.10
CA LYS A 397 -7.40 14.84 -3.00
C LYS A 397 -8.11 15.04 -4.35
N ARG A 398 -7.35 15.27 -5.43
CA ARG A 398 -7.87 15.35 -6.81
C ARG A 398 -8.62 14.08 -7.24
N LEU A 399 -8.16 12.90 -6.81
CA LEU A 399 -8.78 11.62 -7.14
C LEU A 399 -10.09 11.38 -6.37
N VAL A 400 -10.16 11.76 -5.09
CA VAL A 400 -11.38 11.69 -4.26
C VAL A 400 -12.47 12.60 -4.84
N ASP A 401 -12.11 13.84 -5.19
CA ASP A 401 -13.02 14.80 -5.83
C ASP A 401 -13.61 14.23 -7.13
N ALA A 402 -12.77 13.65 -8.01
CA ALA A 402 -13.21 13.10 -9.29
C ALA A 402 -13.96 11.75 -9.18
N LEU A 403 -13.72 10.97 -8.11
CA LEU A 403 -14.50 9.78 -7.77
C LEU A 403 -15.92 10.09 -7.30
N GLY A 404 -16.23 11.36 -7.00
CA GLY A 404 -17.54 11.78 -6.51
C GLY A 404 -17.74 11.48 -5.02
N TRP A 405 -16.66 11.44 -4.23
CA TRP A 405 -16.76 11.31 -2.77
C TRP A 405 -16.47 12.63 -2.06
N ALA A 406 -17.06 12.83 -0.89
CA ALA A 406 -16.82 14.04 -0.12
C ALA A 406 -15.42 14.01 0.51
N ARG A 407 -14.76 15.17 0.56
CA ARG A 407 -13.62 15.41 1.44
C ARG A 407 -13.79 16.67 2.27
N LEU A 408 -13.11 16.69 3.42
CA LEU A 408 -13.15 17.78 4.40
C LEU A 408 -11.76 18.09 4.94
N GLU A 409 -11.52 19.36 5.20
CA GLU A 409 -10.37 19.93 5.89
C GLU A 409 -10.94 21.02 6.81
N VAL A 410 -10.91 20.82 8.13
CA VAL A 410 -11.57 21.71 9.11
C VAL A 410 -10.51 22.44 9.94
N ALA A 411 -10.57 23.76 10.00
CA ALA A 411 -9.55 24.59 10.63
C ALA A 411 -9.50 24.43 12.17
N GLU A 412 -8.33 24.70 12.76
CA GLU A 412 -8.04 24.69 14.20
C GLU A 412 -8.20 23.36 14.97
N VAL A 413 -8.80 22.34 14.37
CA VAL A 413 -8.99 20.97 14.89
C VAL A 413 -8.23 19.94 14.05
N GLU A 414 -8.19 18.68 14.50
CA GLU A 414 -7.56 17.58 13.76
C GLU A 414 -8.60 16.75 13.00
N ALA A 415 -8.14 15.92 12.06
CA ALA A 415 -9.04 15.06 11.28
C ALA A 415 -9.93 14.21 12.20
N ASP A 416 -9.39 13.72 13.31
CA ASP A 416 -10.10 12.88 14.29
C ASP A 416 -11.24 13.62 15.03
N ASP A 417 -11.16 14.93 15.23
CA ASP A 417 -12.23 15.72 15.85
C ASP A 417 -13.43 15.87 14.89
N ALA A 418 -13.14 16.15 13.61
CA ALA A 418 -14.17 16.23 12.57
C ALA A 418 -14.77 14.85 12.25
N ILE A 419 -13.97 13.78 12.23
CA ILE A 419 -14.43 12.38 12.17
C ILE A 419 -15.30 12.05 13.38
N GLY A 420 -14.88 12.41 14.59
CA GLY A 420 -15.64 12.17 15.82
C GLY A 420 -16.99 12.88 15.83
N THR A 421 -17.03 14.13 15.37
CA THR A 421 -18.24 14.91 15.19
C THR A 421 -19.20 14.24 14.19
N LEU A 422 -18.72 13.89 12.99
CA LEU A 422 -19.53 13.20 11.97
C LEU A 422 -20.02 11.81 12.44
N ALA A 423 -19.20 11.07 13.19
CA ALA A 423 -19.58 9.78 13.75
C ALA A 423 -20.72 9.92 14.77
N LYS A 424 -20.72 10.98 15.58
CA LYS A 424 -21.82 11.28 16.52
C LYS A 424 -23.07 11.83 15.84
N GLN A 425 -22.93 12.57 14.74
CA GLN A 425 -24.08 12.90 13.88
C GLN A 425 -24.72 11.64 13.27
N ALA A 426 -23.91 10.71 12.76
CA ALA A 426 -24.40 9.45 12.21
C ALA A 426 -25.09 8.57 13.28
N GLU A 427 -24.48 8.44 14.48
CA GLU A 427 -25.06 7.72 15.62
C GLU A 427 -26.38 8.35 16.10
N ALA A 428 -26.46 9.68 16.22
CA ALA A 428 -27.69 10.39 16.57
C ALA A 428 -28.78 10.25 15.49
N GLN A 429 -28.39 10.04 14.23
CA GLN A 429 -29.29 9.67 13.14
C GLN A 429 -29.70 8.18 13.14
N GLY A 430 -29.06 7.33 13.96
CA GLY A 430 -29.28 5.87 13.95
C GLY A 430 -28.59 5.15 12.78
N LEU A 431 -27.61 5.78 12.13
CA LEU A 431 -26.87 5.24 10.99
C LEU A 431 -25.60 4.49 11.47
N PRO A 432 -25.28 3.31 10.92
CA PRO A 432 -24.00 2.67 11.14
C PRO A 432 -22.85 3.52 10.59
N ALA A 433 -21.78 3.69 11.38
CA ALA A 433 -20.60 4.46 11.01
C ALA A 433 -19.32 3.60 11.10
N LEU A 434 -18.60 3.50 9.99
CA LEU A 434 -17.31 2.80 9.91
C LEU A 434 -16.17 3.81 9.72
N ILE A 435 -15.37 3.98 10.77
CA ILE A 435 -14.22 4.88 10.79
C ILE A 435 -12.98 4.13 10.31
N VAL A 436 -12.27 4.66 9.31
CA VAL A 436 -11.06 4.05 8.74
C VAL A 436 -9.84 4.88 9.11
N SER A 437 -9.21 4.53 10.23
CA SER A 437 -7.89 5.03 10.63
C SER A 437 -7.07 3.91 11.30
N SER A 438 -5.77 4.16 11.49
CA SER A 438 -4.94 3.42 12.44
C SER A 438 -4.80 4.10 13.81
N ASP A 439 -5.33 5.31 13.98
CA ASP A 439 -5.34 5.98 15.26
C ASP A 439 -6.25 5.27 16.27
N ARG A 440 -5.94 5.42 17.55
CA ARG A 440 -6.60 4.76 18.67
C ARG A 440 -7.36 5.73 19.56
N ASP A 441 -7.14 7.03 19.49
CA ASP A 441 -7.90 7.98 20.31
C ASP A 441 -9.36 8.04 19.83
N LEU A 442 -9.60 7.77 18.54
CA LEU A 442 -10.90 7.42 17.94
C LEU A 442 -11.65 6.27 18.65
N TYR A 443 -10.99 5.41 19.45
CA TYR A 443 -11.69 4.36 20.20
C TYR A 443 -12.63 4.92 21.29
N GLN A 444 -12.54 6.20 21.65
CA GLN A 444 -13.53 6.86 22.53
C GLN A 444 -14.91 7.06 21.87
N LEU A 445 -15.02 6.82 20.56
CA LEU A 445 -16.27 6.97 19.79
C LEU A 445 -17.11 5.69 19.74
N LEU A 446 -16.52 4.53 20.07
CA LEU A 446 -17.05 3.19 19.77
C LEU A 446 -18.41 2.91 20.40
N SER A 447 -19.30 2.27 19.64
CA SER A 447 -20.64 1.90 20.09
C SER A 447 -21.20 0.72 19.28
N PRO A 448 -22.45 0.27 19.49
CA PRO A 448 -23.11 -0.68 18.61
C PRO A 448 -23.29 -0.18 17.16
N LEU A 449 -23.25 1.13 16.92
CA LEU A 449 -23.34 1.73 15.58
C LEU A 449 -21.99 2.24 15.05
N VAL A 450 -21.06 2.65 15.92
CA VAL A 450 -19.76 3.23 15.54
C VAL A 450 -18.63 2.22 15.74
N GLN A 451 -17.96 1.82 14.65
CA GLN A 451 -16.83 0.88 14.65
C GLN A 451 -15.59 1.48 13.97
N VAL A 452 -14.39 1.08 14.40
CA VAL A 452 -13.12 1.47 13.75
C VAL A 452 -12.52 0.28 12.96
N ARG A 453 -12.18 0.48 11.69
CA ARG A 453 -11.52 -0.49 10.80
C ARG A 453 -10.00 -0.33 10.89
N ALA A 454 -9.38 -1.19 11.70
CA ALA A 454 -7.95 -1.18 11.98
C ALA A 454 -7.07 -1.52 10.77
N LYS A 455 -5.75 -1.31 10.91
CA LYS A 455 -4.75 -1.49 9.84
C LYS A 455 -4.61 -2.91 9.28
N ASP A 456 -5.16 -3.93 9.95
CA ASP A 456 -5.20 -5.32 9.50
C ASP A 456 -6.58 -5.73 8.95
N GLY A 457 -7.44 -4.74 8.64
CA GLY A 457 -8.77 -4.93 8.04
C GLY A 457 -9.86 -5.28 9.05
N LYS A 458 -9.52 -5.58 10.32
CA LYS A 458 -10.51 -5.93 11.34
C LYS A 458 -11.31 -4.71 11.77
N ARG A 459 -12.62 -4.90 11.97
CA ARG A 459 -13.46 -3.96 12.71
C ARG A 459 -13.21 -4.12 14.22
N PHE A 460 -13.34 -3.02 14.95
CA PHE A 460 -13.10 -2.93 16.38
C PHE A 460 -14.25 -2.15 17.01
N GLY A 461 -14.87 -2.69 18.05
CA GLY A 461 -16.02 -2.13 18.77
C GLY A 461 -15.84 -2.17 20.29
N PRO A 462 -16.91 -1.89 21.06
CA PRO A 462 -16.85 -1.79 22.52
C PRO A 462 -16.38 -3.07 23.24
N GLU A 463 -16.76 -4.25 22.75
CA GLU A 463 -16.37 -5.51 23.39
C GLU A 463 -14.94 -5.93 23.01
N GLU A 464 -14.46 -5.63 21.79
CA GLU A 464 -13.06 -5.84 21.41
C GLU A 464 -12.13 -4.92 22.22
N LEU A 465 -12.51 -3.66 22.43
CA LEU A 465 -11.80 -2.71 23.28
C LEU A 465 -11.64 -3.24 24.71
N LYS A 466 -12.75 -3.68 25.29
CA LYS A 466 -12.82 -4.23 26.66
C LYS A 466 -12.06 -5.54 26.79
N ALA A 467 -12.15 -6.43 25.81
CA ALA A 467 -11.41 -7.70 25.79
C ALA A 467 -9.90 -7.51 25.62
N GLN A 468 -9.45 -6.50 24.87
CA GLN A 468 -8.03 -6.26 24.61
C GLN A 468 -7.33 -5.41 25.69
N TYR A 469 -8.01 -4.38 26.22
CA TYR A 469 -7.40 -3.40 27.14
C TYR A 469 -7.99 -3.43 28.56
N GLY A 470 -9.06 -4.19 28.80
CA GLY A 470 -9.70 -4.34 30.12
C GLY A 470 -10.48 -3.10 30.60
N VAL A 471 -10.68 -2.11 29.75
CA VAL A 471 -11.37 -0.83 30.04
C VAL A 471 -12.55 -0.62 29.09
N THR A 472 -13.57 0.11 29.52
CA THR A 472 -14.73 0.46 28.67
C THR A 472 -14.44 1.69 27.81
N VAL A 473 -15.31 1.96 26.82
CA VAL A 473 -15.22 3.13 25.93
C VAL A 473 -15.16 4.45 26.74
N GLY A 474 -16.04 4.59 27.75
CA GLY A 474 -16.04 5.77 28.63
C GLY A 474 -14.80 5.91 29.52
N GLN A 475 -14.03 4.84 29.70
CA GLN A 475 -12.74 4.85 30.41
C GLN A 475 -11.54 5.06 29.47
N TRP A 476 -11.74 5.11 28.15
CA TRP A 476 -10.62 5.11 27.20
C TRP A 476 -9.73 6.34 27.32
N VAL A 477 -10.30 7.54 27.39
CA VAL A 477 -9.53 8.78 27.53
C VAL A 477 -8.76 8.81 28.85
N ASP A 478 -9.33 8.28 29.93
CA ASP A 478 -8.66 8.16 31.24
C ASP A 478 -7.51 7.13 31.19
N TYR A 479 -7.69 6.04 30.42
CA TYR A 479 -6.64 5.07 30.17
C TYR A 479 -5.49 5.66 29.32
N ARG A 480 -5.80 6.45 28.28
CA ARG A 480 -4.78 7.21 27.53
C ARG A 480 -4.05 8.21 28.42
N ALA A 481 -4.77 8.97 29.23
CA ALA A 481 -4.19 9.95 30.17
C ALA A 481 -3.20 9.33 31.17
N LEU A 482 -3.49 8.11 31.65
CA LEU A 482 -2.61 7.39 32.58
C LEU A 482 -1.39 6.78 31.86
N THR A 483 -1.52 6.30 30.63
CA THR A 483 -0.47 5.59 29.89
C THR A 483 0.42 6.48 29.01
N GLY A 484 -0.12 7.60 28.52
CA GLY A 484 0.49 8.48 27.53
C GLY A 484 0.52 7.91 26.10
N ASP A 485 1.02 8.72 25.16
CA ASP A 485 1.33 8.28 23.80
C ASP A 485 2.72 8.74 23.33
N ALA A 486 3.57 7.77 23.00
CA ALA A 486 4.88 8.02 22.41
C ALA A 486 4.83 8.36 20.90
N SER A 487 3.71 8.08 20.21
CA SER A 487 3.47 8.49 18.82
C SER A 487 3.28 10.00 18.69
N ASP A 488 2.64 10.59 19.70
CA ASP A 488 2.14 11.97 19.69
C ASP A 488 2.81 12.82 20.78
N ASN A 489 3.82 12.25 21.43
CA ASN A 489 4.57 12.79 22.56
C ASN A 489 3.68 13.21 23.75
N ILE A 490 2.46 12.68 23.84
CA ILE A 490 1.54 12.90 24.96
C ILE A 490 2.15 12.22 26.21
N PRO A 491 2.39 12.95 27.31
CA PRO A 491 2.97 12.35 28.51
C PRO A 491 1.99 11.38 29.19
N GLY A 492 2.45 10.69 30.23
CA GLY A 492 1.62 9.78 31.04
C GLY A 492 2.08 9.76 32.50
N ALA A 493 1.43 8.94 33.33
CA ALA A 493 1.89 8.75 34.70
C ALA A 493 3.22 7.96 34.71
N LYS A 494 4.28 8.56 35.24
CA LYS A 494 5.65 8.02 35.10
C LYS A 494 5.77 6.69 35.85
N GLY A 495 5.84 5.59 35.10
CA GLY A 495 5.90 4.22 35.64
C GLY A 495 4.56 3.49 35.72
N VAL A 496 3.47 4.09 35.20
CA VAL A 496 2.16 3.43 35.04
C VAL A 496 2.04 2.94 33.60
N GLY A 497 2.23 1.64 33.40
CA GLY A 497 2.01 0.99 32.09
C GLY A 497 0.55 0.54 31.89
N GLU A 498 0.24 0.06 30.69
CA GLU A 498 -1.08 -0.43 30.24
C GLU A 498 -1.83 -1.27 31.31
N LYS A 499 -1.18 -2.32 31.85
CA LYS A 499 -1.77 -3.19 32.88
C LYS A 499 -2.11 -2.46 34.18
N THR A 500 -1.28 -1.49 34.59
CA THR A 500 -1.46 -0.72 35.81
C THR A 500 -2.58 0.30 35.65
N ALA A 501 -2.66 0.98 34.50
CA ALA A 501 -3.75 1.90 34.19
C ALA A 501 -5.11 1.17 34.13
N SER A 502 -5.17 0.01 33.46
CA SER A 502 -6.36 -0.83 33.38
C SER A 502 -6.80 -1.32 34.76
N ALA A 503 -5.88 -1.84 35.58
CA ALA A 503 -6.20 -2.29 36.95
C ALA A 503 -6.68 -1.15 37.88
N LEU A 504 -6.13 0.06 37.74
CA LEU A 504 -6.60 1.24 38.47
C LEU A 504 -8.03 1.63 38.05
N LEU A 505 -8.32 1.66 36.75
CA LEU A 505 -9.66 2.00 36.23
C LEU A 505 -10.71 0.92 36.55
N GLN A 506 -10.33 -0.36 36.60
CA GLN A 506 -11.20 -1.43 37.09
C GLN A 506 -11.51 -1.31 38.59
N ARG A 507 -10.55 -0.86 39.41
CA ARG A 507 -10.71 -0.71 40.86
C ARG A 507 -11.46 0.56 41.28
N PHE A 508 -11.27 1.67 40.55
CA PHE A 508 -11.76 2.99 40.95
C PHE A 508 -12.81 3.59 40.00
N GLY A 509 -13.04 3.00 38.82
CA GLY A 509 -14.06 3.45 37.86
C GLY A 509 -13.61 4.59 36.95
N SER A 510 -13.11 5.71 37.49
CA SER A 510 -12.66 6.87 36.71
C SER A 510 -11.38 7.51 37.24
N LEU A 511 -10.76 8.39 36.44
CA LEU A 511 -9.57 9.13 36.83
C LEU A 511 -9.80 10.04 38.05
N GLU A 512 -10.98 10.63 38.22
CA GLU A 512 -11.31 11.44 39.42
C GLU A 512 -11.19 10.61 40.70
N ALA A 513 -11.73 9.39 40.69
CA ALA A 513 -11.67 8.48 41.83
C ALA A 513 -10.23 7.99 42.09
N ILE A 514 -9.42 7.77 41.04
CA ILE A 514 -7.99 7.45 41.16
C ILE A 514 -7.24 8.64 41.79
N LEU A 515 -7.50 9.87 41.34
CA LEU A 515 -6.85 11.07 41.85
C LEU A 515 -7.23 11.39 43.30
N ALA A 516 -8.51 11.22 43.68
CA ALA A 516 -8.97 11.36 45.05
C ALA A 516 -8.39 10.25 45.97
N ALA A 517 -8.33 9.00 45.51
CA ALA A 517 -7.68 7.92 46.25
C ALA A 517 -6.17 8.15 46.43
N ALA A 518 -5.53 8.81 45.46
CA ALA A 518 -4.12 9.18 45.52
C ALA A 518 -3.83 10.35 46.51
N GLU A 519 -4.85 11.07 46.98
CA GLU A 519 -4.74 12.08 48.05
C GLU A 519 -5.04 11.50 49.46
N GLY A 520 -5.38 10.21 49.55
CA GLY A 520 -5.68 9.53 50.82
C GLY A 520 -4.47 9.41 51.77
N PRO A 521 -4.70 9.01 53.04
CA PRO A 521 -3.66 9.02 54.07
C PRO A 521 -2.55 7.96 53.91
N ASP A 522 -2.79 6.88 53.15
CA ASP A 522 -1.73 6.00 52.66
C ASP A 522 -2.07 5.45 51.26
N PRO A 523 -1.64 6.13 50.18
CA PRO A 523 -1.87 5.66 48.82
C PRO A 523 -0.87 4.55 48.46
N ASP A 524 -1.32 3.49 47.78
CA ASP A 524 -0.42 2.42 47.34
C ASP A 524 0.59 2.88 46.26
N ARG A 525 1.54 2.02 45.89
CA ARG A 525 2.61 2.38 44.94
C ARG A 525 2.07 2.86 43.58
N PRO A 526 1.10 2.19 42.92
CA PRO A 526 0.40 2.74 41.75
C PRO A 526 -0.18 4.15 41.97
N LEU A 527 -0.92 4.37 43.06
CA LEU A 527 -1.51 5.68 43.37
C LEU A 527 -0.45 6.77 43.58
N LYS A 528 0.63 6.46 44.31
CA LYS A 528 1.79 7.36 44.53
C LYS A 528 2.47 7.78 43.20
N LEU A 529 2.50 6.92 42.18
CA LEU A 529 3.02 7.26 40.84
C LEU A 529 2.08 8.19 40.05
N VAL A 530 0.77 8.00 40.17
CA VAL A 530 -0.23 8.92 39.58
C VAL A 530 -0.20 10.28 40.28
N GLN A 531 -0.12 10.30 41.61
CA GLN A 531 0.01 11.51 42.42
C GLN A 531 1.22 12.35 41.98
N ALA A 532 2.39 11.73 41.89
CA ALA A 532 3.64 12.37 41.44
C ALA A 532 3.65 12.77 39.95
N SER A 533 2.60 12.43 39.19
CA SER A 533 2.44 12.75 37.77
C SER A 533 1.17 13.56 37.46
N ARG A 534 0.42 14.01 38.48
CA ARG A 534 -0.96 14.52 38.38
C ARG A 534 -1.16 15.52 37.24
N GLU A 535 -0.34 16.57 37.19
CA GLU A 535 -0.44 17.65 36.20
C GLU A 535 -0.31 17.11 34.77
N LYS A 536 0.61 16.16 34.55
CA LYS A 536 0.82 15.53 33.24
C LYS A 536 -0.34 14.62 32.87
N VAL A 537 -0.91 13.88 33.81
CA VAL A 537 -2.09 13.03 33.58
C VAL A 537 -3.31 13.89 33.22
N LEU A 538 -3.53 15.01 33.92
CA LEU A 538 -4.62 15.94 33.62
C LEU A 538 -4.46 16.58 32.23
N LEU A 539 -3.27 17.11 31.89
CA LEU A 539 -2.96 17.64 30.56
C LEU A 539 -3.17 16.57 29.46
N SER A 540 -2.74 15.34 29.71
CA SER A 540 -2.85 14.24 28.73
C SER A 540 -4.30 13.79 28.51
N ARG A 541 -5.17 13.95 29.52
CA ARG A 541 -6.62 13.74 29.39
C ARG A 541 -7.29 14.81 28.54
N GLU A 542 -6.77 16.04 28.58
CA GLU A 542 -7.26 17.15 27.73
C GLU A 542 -6.78 16.99 26.29
N LEU A 543 -5.53 16.57 26.08
CA LEU A 543 -4.97 16.28 24.76
C LEU A 543 -5.65 15.08 24.08
N ALA A 544 -5.83 13.95 24.78
CA ALA A 544 -6.42 12.73 24.22
C ALA A 544 -7.96 12.74 24.09
N ARG A 545 -8.62 13.85 24.46
CA ARG A 545 -10.07 14.03 24.28
C ARG A 545 -10.36 14.62 22.89
N LEU A 546 -11.28 14.00 22.17
CA LEU A 546 -11.79 14.54 20.91
C LEU A 546 -12.86 15.61 21.17
N ARG A 547 -12.92 16.62 20.30
CA ARG A 547 -14.04 17.55 20.18
C ARG A 547 -15.08 16.94 19.24
N LEU A 548 -16.32 16.85 19.69
CA LEU A 548 -17.42 16.11 19.01
C LEU A 548 -18.56 17.05 18.56
N ASP A 549 -18.32 18.34 18.72
CA ASP A 549 -19.20 19.50 18.60
C ASP A 549 -18.61 20.54 17.62
N VAL A 550 -17.74 20.09 16.71
CA VAL A 550 -17.06 20.95 15.74
C VAL A 550 -18.05 21.42 14.65
N GLU A 551 -17.93 22.67 14.21
CA GLU A 551 -18.66 23.14 13.04
C GLU A 551 -18.10 22.50 11.76
N VAL A 552 -18.81 21.50 11.24
CA VAL A 552 -18.47 20.77 10.00
C VAL A 552 -19.40 21.24 8.89
N PRO A 553 -18.90 21.83 7.78
CA PRO A 553 -19.73 22.44 6.73
C PRO A 553 -20.34 21.41 5.74
N LEU A 554 -20.71 20.22 6.20
CA LEU A 554 -21.21 19.13 5.35
C LEU A 554 -22.25 18.29 6.11
N THR A 555 -23.46 18.17 5.54
CA THR A 555 -24.45 17.21 6.04
C THR A 555 -24.20 15.79 5.50
N LEU A 556 -24.66 14.77 6.22
CA LEU A 556 -24.50 13.36 5.81
C LEU A 556 -25.29 13.04 4.53
N GLU A 557 -26.39 13.76 4.31
CA GLU A 557 -27.21 13.73 3.10
C GLU A 557 -26.45 14.32 1.90
N GLU A 558 -25.76 15.45 2.06
CA GLU A 558 -24.90 16.04 1.02
C GLU A 558 -23.64 15.21 0.73
N ALA A 559 -23.21 14.37 1.68
CA ALA A 559 -22.18 13.37 1.48
C ALA A 559 -22.66 12.11 0.73
N ALA A 560 -23.97 11.92 0.60
CA ALA A 560 -24.59 10.82 -0.15
C ALA A 560 -24.93 11.20 -1.60
N THR A 561 -25.35 12.44 -1.86
CA THR A 561 -25.90 12.87 -3.16
C THR A 561 -24.85 13.46 -4.12
N VAL A 562 -23.79 12.71 -4.46
CA VAL A 562 -22.66 13.23 -5.27
C VAL A 562 -22.42 12.40 -6.54
N LEU A 563 -22.29 13.10 -7.69
CA LEU A 563 -21.98 12.50 -8.98
C LEU A 563 -20.46 12.41 -9.22
N ARG A 564 -20.02 11.28 -9.78
CA ARG A 564 -18.64 11.05 -10.27
C ARG A 564 -18.39 11.81 -11.58
N ASP A 565 -17.22 12.44 -11.72
CA ASP A 565 -16.80 13.12 -12.95
C ASP A 565 -16.06 12.14 -13.85
N ASP A 566 -16.78 11.23 -14.52
CA ASP A 566 -16.17 10.22 -15.39
C ASP A 566 -15.18 10.82 -16.41
N PRO A 567 -15.48 11.94 -17.12
CA PRO A 567 -14.50 12.60 -17.99
C PRO A 567 -13.25 13.12 -17.26
N GLY A 568 -13.38 13.72 -16.08
CA GLY A 568 -12.24 14.19 -15.27
C GLY A 568 -11.42 13.05 -14.70
N LEU A 569 -12.09 12.00 -14.22
CA LEU A 569 -11.50 10.81 -13.66
C LEU A 569 -10.77 9.97 -14.73
N VAL A 570 -11.29 9.89 -15.96
CA VAL A 570 -10.56 9.37 -17.12
C VAL A 570 -9.23 10.09 -17.30
N ARG A 571 -9.24 11.44 -17.35
CA ARG A 571 -8.03 12.25 -17.54
C ARG A 571 -7.03 12.06 -16.41
N LEU A 572 -7.49 12.09 -15.14
CA LEU A 572 -6.67 11.86 -13.95
C LEU A 572 -6.02 10.47 -13.92
N LEU A 573 -6.76 9.42 -14.31
CA LEU A 573 -6.23 8.06 -14.29
C LEU A 573 -5.27 7.78 -15.46
N ASP A 574 -5.42 8.48 -16.59
CA ASP A 574 -4.41 8.48 -17.66
C ASP A 574 -3.17 9.29 -17.26
N GLU A 575 -3.33 10.48 -16.65
CA GLU A 575 -2.26 11.33 -16.07
C GLU A 575 -1.41 10.53 -15.07
N PHE A 576 -2.06 9.84 -14.12
CA PHE A 576 -1.37 9.01 -13.12
C PHE A 576 -0.92 7.64 -13.67
N GLY A 577 -1.22 7.31 -14.94
CA GLY A 577 -0.88 6.02 -15.56
C GLY A 577 -1.64 4.81 -15.00
N LEU A 578 -2.67 5.02 -14.19
CA LEU A 578 -3.41 4.00 -13.43
C LEU A 578 -4.44 3.26 -14.30
N LYS A 579 -4.01 2.77 -15.47
CA LYS A 579 -4.85 2.08 -16.48
C LYS A 579 -5.65 0.90 -15.90
N GLY A 580 -5.09 0.19 -14.93
CA GLY A 580 -5.80 -0.90 -14.22
C GLY A 580 -6.98 -0.40 -13.39
N LEU A 581 -6.85 0.76 -12.73
CA LEU A 581 -7.90 1.39 -11.93
C LEU A 581 -8.98 2.01 -12.83
N LYS A 582 -8.57 2.62 -13.96
CA LYS A 582 -9.49 3.11 -15.01
C LYS A 582 -10.40 2.00 -15.54
N ARG A 583 -9.85 0.80 -15.73
CA ARG A 583 -10.61 -0.40 -16.12
C ARG A 583 -11.44 -1.00 -14.97
N GLU A 584 -10.93 -1.01 -13.74
CA GLU A 584 -11.70 -1.44 -12.55
C GLU A 584 -12.98 -0.61 -12.37
N LEU A 585 -12.97 0.64 -12.85
CA LEU A 585 -14.08 1.60 -12.80
C LEU A 585 -14.87 1.73 -14.12
N ARG A 586 -14.54 0.95 -15.17
CA ARG A 586 -15.15 0.98 -16.53
C ARG A 586 -15.10 2.34 -17.24
N LEU A 587 -14.11 3.17 -16.93
CA LEU A 587 -14.05 4.57 -17.35
C LEU A 587 -13.52 4.75 -18.78
N GLY A 588 -14.39 5.26 -19.65
CA GLY A 588 -14.10 5.46 -21.08
C GLY A 588 -14.82 4.47 -22.01
N GLU A 589 -15.62 3.55 -21.46
CA GLU A 589 -16.57 2.74 -22.24
C GLU A 589 -17.77 3.63 -22.63
N ALA A 590 -17.87 4.01 -23.91
CA ALA A 590 -18.98 4.82 -24.39
C ALA A 590 -20.28 4.00 -24.44
N SER A 591 -21.38 4.57 -23.94
CA SER A 591 -22.72 3.97 -24.01
C SER A 591 -23.24 3.95 -25.45
N ALA A 592 -22.87 2.91 -26.19
CA ALA A 592 -23.35 2.65 -27.54
C ALA A 592 -24.57 1.72 -27.51
N ALA A 593 -25.67 2.16 -28.11
CA ALA A 593 -26.79 1.29 -28.47
C ALA A 593 -26.32 0.25 -29.53
N PRO A 594 -26.94 -0.94 -29.61
CA PRO A 594 -26.37 -2.07 -30.34
C PRO A 594 -26.45 -1.93 -31.87
N THR A 595 -25.30 -1.97 -32.53
CA THR A 595 -25.16 -2.18 -33.99
C THR A 595 -23.98 -3.10 -34.32
N SER A 596 -24.18 -3.96 -35.33
CA SER A 596 -23.17 -4.83 -35.97
C SER A 596 -23.21 -4.58 -37.49
N PRO A 597 -22.26 -5.06 -38.33
CA PRO A 597 -20.97 -5.72 -38.09
C PRO A 597 -19.80 -4.81 -38.59
N GLN A 598 -18.63 -5.19 -39.13
CA GLN A 598 -17.90 -6.45 -39.46
C GLN A 598 -16.35 -6.20 -39.31
N PRO A 599 -15.47 -7.22 -39.44
CA PRO A 599 -14.04 -7.12 -39.13
C PRO A 599 -13.10 -7.03 -40.36
N GLN A 600 -11.78 -6.87 -40.13
CA GLN A 600 -10.70 -7.68 -40.76
C GLN A 600 -9.33 -7.50 -40.00
N PRO A 601 -8.30 -8.35 -40.18
CA PRO A 601 -7.62 -8.95 -39.01
C PRO A 601 -6.08 -9.01 -39.01
N ALA A 602 -5.53 -9.46 -37.87
CA ALA A 602 -4.33 -10.30 -37.78
C ALA A 602 -4.47 -11.22 -36.53
N GLY A 603 -4.29 -12.53 -36.69
CA GLY A 603 -4.73 -13.55 -35.70
C GLY A 603 -3.87 -13.69 -34.43
N GLY A 604 -4.31 -14.46 -33.42
CA GLY A 604 -5.58 -15.19 -33.30
C GLY A 604 -5.64 -16.01 -32.00
N PRO A 605 -6.84 -16.20 -31.43
CA PRO A 605 -7.42 -17.54 -31.34
C PRO A 605 -8.65 -17.68 -32.25
N ALA A 606 -9.32 -18.84 -32.24
CA ALA A 606 -10.43 -19.17 -33.12
C ALA A 606 -11.61 -18.18 -33.02
N GLU A 607 -12.31 -17.98 -34.14
CA GLU A 607 -13.61 -17.29 -34.15
C GLU A 607 -14.63 -18.09 -33.31
N PRO A 608 -15.52 -17.43 -32.56
CA PRO A 608 -16.52 -18.11 -31.74
C PRO A 608 -17.50 -18.87 -32.64
N SER A 609 -17.61 -20.18 -32.45
CA SER A 609 -18.63 -21.01 -33.08
C SER A 609 -20.02 -20.47 -32.73
N ALA A 610 -20.85 -20.22 -33.73
CA ALA A 610 -22.12 -19.48 -33.59
C ALA A 610 -23.25 -20.24 -32.86
N GLU A 611 -22.98 -21.40 -32.26
CA GLU A 611 -23.94 -22.15 -31.45
C GLU A 611 -23.89 -21.66 -29.99
N PRO A 612 -25.02 -21.19 -29.41
CA PRO A 612 -25.07 -20.83 -27.99
C PRO A 612 -24.79 -22.06 -27.11
N TYR A 613 -24.05 -21.87 -26.01
CA TYR A 613 -23.92 -22.92 -24.99
C TYR A 613 -25.33 -23.26 -24.45
N ALA A 614 -25.78 -24.48 -24.75
CA ALA A 614 -27.20 -24.83 -24.72
C ALA A 614 -27.73 -25.29 -23.36
N ALA A 615 -26.86 -25.66 -22.41
CA ALA A 615 -27.27 -26.03 -21.06
C ALA A 615 -27.50 -24.77 -20.20
N PRO A 616 -28.42 -24.80 -19.20
CA PRO A 616 -28.69 -23.65 -18.35
C PRO A 616 -27.46 -23.18 -17.57
N VAL A 617 -27.32 -21.86 -17.40
CA VAL A 617 -26.17 -21.21 -16.77
C VAL A 617 -26.62 -20.34 -15.60
N VAL A 618 -25.89 -20.37 -14.49
CA VAL A 618 -26.18 -19.61 -13.28
C VAL A 618 -25.22 -18.42 -13.15
N GLY A 619 -25.76 -17.26 -12.79
CA GLY A 619 -25.02 -16.09 -12.36
C GLY A 619 -25.36 -15.71 -10.93
N VAL A 620 -24.39 -15.16 -10.19
CA VAL A 620 -24.52 -14.81 -8.76
C VAL A 620 -23.95 -13.42 -8.50
N ALA A 621 -24.71 -12.55 -7.82
CA ALA A 621 -24.29 -11.20 -7.44
C ALA A 621 -24.79 -10.85 -6.04
N GLY A 622 -23.88 -10.78 -5.06
CA GLY A 622 -24.25 -10.60 -3.65
C GLY A 622 -25.09 -11.78 -3.17
N GLN A 623 -26.37 -11.53 -2.87
CA GLN A 623 -27.36 -12.57 -2.55
C GLN A 623 -28.27 -12.94 -3.75
N GLU A 624 -28.22 -12.18 -4.86
CA GLU A 624 -28.98 -12.49 -6.07
C GLU A 624 -28.39 -13.72 -6.77
N THR A 625 -29.23 -14.71 -7.09
CA THR A 625 -28.89 -15.85 -7.93
C THR A 625 -29.88 -15.92 -9.09
N VAL A 626 -29.39 -15.93 -10.33
CA VAL A 626 -30.19 -15.94 -11.56
C VAL A 626 -29.84 -17.13 -12.42
N LEU A 627 -30.85 -17.88 -12.83
CA LEU A 627 -30.76 -18.92 -13.85
C LEU A 627 -31.06 -18.30 -15.22
N LEU A 628 -30.21 -18.60 -16.20
CA LEU A 628 -30.40 -18.28 -17.60
C LEU A 628 -30.57 -19.58 -18.39
N ASP A 629 -31.76 -19.76 -18.97
CA ASP A 629 -32.13 -20.93 -19.78
C ASP A 629 -32.80 -20.46 -21.08
N GLY A 630 -32.41 -21.02 -22.22
CA GLY A 630 -32.76 -20.47 -23.54
C GLY A 630 -32.43 -18.97 -23.64
N THR A 631 -33.42 -18.13 -23.94
CA THR A 631 -33.28 -16.66 -23.88
C THR A 631 -33.81 -16.04 -22.58
N ALA A 632 -34.34 -16.83 -21.64
CA ALA A 632 -35.00 -16.35 -20.43
C ALA A 632 -34.06 -16.38 -19.22
N SER A 633 -33.88 -15.22 -18.59
CA SER A 633 -33.28 -15.11 -17.25
C SER A 633 -34.37 -14.98 -16.18
N ARG A 634 -34.21 -15.67 -15.05
CA ARG A 634 -35.07 -15.53 -13.86
C ARG A 634 -34.29 -15.68 -12.56
N PRO A 635 -34.62 -14.93 -11.49
CA PRO A 635 -34.16 -15.24 -10.14
C PRO A 635 -34.56 -16.66 -9.72
N VAL A 636 -33.72 -17.31 -8.92
CA VAL A 636 -33.90 -18.69 -8.43
C VAL A 636 -33.38 -18.87 -7.01
N GLY A 637 -34.03 -19.72 -6.21
CA GLY A 637 -33.48 -20.22 -4.95
C GLY A 637 -32.48 -21.37 -5.14
N LEU A 638 -31.65 -21.65 -4.13
CA LEU A 638 -30.71 -22.80 -4.13
C LEU A 638 -31.40 -24.16 -4.39
N GLN A 639 -32.69 -24.27 -4.05
CA GLN A 639 -33.51 -25.48 -4.28
C GLN A 639 -33.96 -25.65 -5.75
N GLU A 640 -33.89 -24.60 -6.57
CA GLU A 640 -34.29 -24.62 -7.98
C GLU A 640 -33.12 -24.76 -8.96
N LEU A 641 -31.88 -24.66 -8.49
CA LEU A 641 -30.69 -24.76 -9.36
C LEU A 641 -30.65 -26.09 -10.13
N PRO A 642 -30.17 -26.10 -11.39
CA PRO A 642 -29.94 -27.35 -12.12
C PRO A 642 -28.82 -28.16 -11.47
N SER A 643 -28.80 -29.47 -11.74
CA SER A 643 -27.60 -30.29 -11.55
C SER A 643 -27.23 -30.90 -12.91
N PRO A 644 -25.96 -30.78 -13.36
CA PRO A 644 -24.87 -30.05 -12.73
C PRO A 644 -25.00 -28.52 -12.88
N VAL A 645 -24.37 -27.75 -11.98
CA VAL A 645 -24.42 -26.28 -11.91
C VAL A 645 -23.35 -25.66 -12.83
N ASN A 646 -23.73 -25.15 -14.00
CA ASN A 646 -22.80 -24.41 -14.88
C ASN A 646 -22.72 -22.94 -14.42
N ALA A 647 -21.56 -22.50 -13.90
CA ALA A 647 -21.36 -21.16 -13.34
C ALA A 647 -19.86 -20.82 -13.24
N VAL A 648 -19.53 -19.54 -13.06
CA VAL A 648 -18.21 -19.15 -12.51
C VAL A 648 -18.23 -19.32 -10.99
N ASP A 649 -17.25 -20.07 -10.46
CA ASP A 649 -17.24 -20.63 -9.10
C ASP A 649 -18.45 -21.52 -8.80
N ALA A 650 -18.70 -22.48 -9.71
CA ALA A 650 -19.73 -23.51 -9.54
C ALA A 650 -19.59 -24.28 -8.21
N LYS A 651 -18.34 -24.48 -7.75
CA LYS A 651 -18.01 -25.09 -6.45
C LYS A 651 -18.69 -24.36 -5.28
N ALA A 652 -18.63 -23.03 -5.23
CA ALA A 652 -19.24 -22.26 -4.15
C ALA A 652 -20.77 -22.42 -4.08
N LEU A 653 -21.44 -22.52 -5.23
CA LEU A 653 -22.88 -22.82 -5.29
C LEU A 653 -23.21 -24.23 -4.81
N VAL A 654 -22.43 -25.25 -5.23
CA VAL A 654 -22.61 -26.62 -4.74
C VAL A 654 -22.42 -26.70 -3.22
N ARG A 655 -21.39 -26.05 -2.67
CA ARG A 655 -21.16 -25.98 -1.22
C ARG A 655 -22.33 -25.34 -0.46
N GLN A 656 -22.92 -24.27 -1.00
CA GLN A 656 -24.11 -23.63 -0.42
C GLN A 656 -25.34 -24.55 -0.48
N ALA A 657 -25.54 -25.28 -1.58
CA ALA A 657 -26.61 -26.25 -1.69
C ALA A 657 -26.46 -27.41 -0.70
N LEU A 658 -25.24 -27.94 -0.52
CA LEU A 658 -24.94 -28.98 0.48
C LEU A 658 -25.27 -28.51 1.91
N TRP A 659 -24.92 -27.27 2.27
CA TRP A 659 -25.32 -26.65 3.55
C TRP A 659 -26.84 -26.42 3.66
N ALA A 660 -27.54 -26.27 2.54
CA ALA A 660 -29.00 -26.22 2.47
C ALA A 660 -29.66 -27.63 2.36
N GLY A 661 -28.90 -28.71 2.60
CA GLY A 661 -29.40 -30.09 2.59
C GLY A 661 -29.66 -30.68 1.20
N ARG A 662 -29.09 -30.10 0.14
CA ARG A 662 -29.31 -30.51 -1.25
C ARG A 662 -27.99 -30.91 -1.92
N GLU A 663 -27.90 -32.15 -2.38
CA GLU A 663 -26.77 -32.56 -3.25
C GLU A 663 -26.93 -31.96 -4.66
N LEU A 664 -25.82 -31.45 -5.18
CA LEU A 664 -25.66 -30.92 -6.53
C LEU A 664 -24.25 -31.25 -7.02
N GLU A 665 -24.06 -31.31 -8.34
CA GLU A 665 -22.74 -31.46 -8.96
C GLU A 665 -22.26 -30.13 -9.57
N ALA A 666 -20.95 -29.91 -9.59
CA ALA A 666 -20.36 -28.78 -10.31
C ALA A 666 -20.35 -29.04 -11.81
N GLY A 667 -20.95 -28.13 -12.58
CA GLY A 667 -21.01 -28.17 -14.04
C GLY A 667 -19.82 -27.47 -14.69
N ASP A 668 -20.02 -26.97 -15.91
CA ASP A 668 -18.94 -26.27 -16.58
C ASP A 668 -18.67 -24.87 -15.98
N ASP A 669 -17.39 -24.58 -15.74
CA ASP A 669 -16.90 -23.31 -15.21
C ASP A 669 -15.85 -22.69 -16.15
N PRO A 670 -16.11 -21.53 -16.78
CA PRO A 670 -15.18 -20.93 -17.72
C PRO A 670 -13.92 -20.35 -17.05
N LEU A 671 -13.91 -20.10 -15.74
CA LEU A 671 -12.69 -19.73 -15.02
C LEU A 671 -11.73 -20.92 -14.92
N LEU A 672 -12.24 -22.12 -14.62
CA LEU A 672 -11.45 -23.35 -14.62
C LEU A 672 -10.94 -23.69 -16.04
N MET A 673 -11.77 -23.54 -17.08
CA MET A 673 -11.35 -23.70 -18.49
C MET A 673 -10.19 -22.76 -18.86
N ALA A 674 -10.31 -21.46 -18.52
CA ALA A 674 -9.26 -20.49 -18.83
C ALA A 674 -7.98 -20.70 -18.00
N TYR A 675 -8.11 -21.17 -16.76
CA TYR A 675 -6.99 -21.40 -15.84
C TYR A 675 -6.08 -22.57 -16.27
N VAL A 676 -6.63 -23.67 -16.81
CA VAL A 676 -5.78 -24.74 -17.39
C VAL A 676 -5.10 -24.31 -18.69
N GLU A 677 -5.75 -23.42 -19.45
CA GLU A 677 -5.24 -22.84 -20.69
C GLU A 677 -4.13 -21.81 -20.47
N ASP A 678 -4.19 -21.03 -19.37
CA ASP A 678 -3.13 -20.15 -18.85
C ASP A 678 -3.33 -19.85 -17.35
N THR A 679 -2.43 -20.38 -16.50
CA THR A 679 -2.49 -20.23 -15.04
C THR A 679 -2.37 -18.79 -14.49
N ARG A 680 -2.31 -17.76 -15.34
CA ARG A 680 -2.41 -16.35 -14.94
C ARG A 680 -3.86 -15.87 -14.78
N VAL A 681 -4.83 -16.56 -15.38
CA VAL A 681 -6.26 -16.29 -15.28
C VAL A 681 -6.79 -16.95 -14.00
N THR A 682 -6.85 -16.18 -12.91
CA THR A 682 -7.13 -16.69 -11.55
C THR A 682 -8.35 -16.02 -10.89
N THR A 683 -9.09 -15.17 -11.61
CA THR A 683 -10.27 -14.47 -11.09
C THR A 683 -11.28 -14.18 -12.21
N PRO A 684 -12.57 -13.95 -11.90
CA PRO A 684 -13.60 -13.64 -12.91
C PRO A 684 -13.32 -12.37 -13.73
N GLU A 685 -12.66 -11.37 -13.14
CA GLU A 685 -12.31 -10.12 -13.80
C GLU A 685 -11.24 -10.34 -14.87
N LYS A 686 -10.22 -11.16 -14.57
CA LYS A 686 -9.17 -11.55 -15.54
C LYS A 686 -9.74 -12.41 -16.67
N LEU A 687 -10.71 -13.27 -16.34
CA LEU A 687 -11.42 -14.11 -17.31
C LEU A 687 -12.19 -13.23 -18.32
N ALA A 688 -13.02 -12.31 -17.81
CA ALA A 688 -13.79 -11.38 -18.64
C ALA A 688 -12.88 -10.45 -19.46
N GLU A 689 -11.86 -9.86 -18.84
CA GLU A 689 -10.85 -9.00 -19.48
C GLU A 689 -10.24 -9.70 -20.70
N ARG A 690 -9.81 -10.94 -20.52
CA ARG A 690 -8.99 -11.63 -21.50
C ARG A 690 -9.79 -12.35 -22.59
N HIS A 691 -10.90 -12.98 -22.23
CA HIS A 691 -11.65 -13.86 -23.12
C HIS A 691 -12.93 -13.23 -23.68
N ALA A 692 -13.44 -12.16 -23.07
CA ALA A 692 -14.57 -11.38 -23.59
C ALA A 692 -14.21 -9.90 -23.90
N ARG A 693 -13.04 -9.42 -23.49
CA ARG A 693 -12.63 -7.99 -23.57
C ARG A 693 -13.60 -7.05 -22.83
N ALA A 694 -14.24 -7.56 -21.78
CA ALA A 694 -15.25 -6.86 -20.98
C ALA A 694 -14.88 -6.87 -19.49
N ALA A 695 -15.47 -5.99 -18.70
CA ALA A 695 -15.42 -6.08 -17.25
C ALA A 695 -16.32 -7.23 -16.73
N TRP A 696 -16.00 -7.80 -15.56
CA TRP A 696 -16.92 -8.75 -14.92
C TRP A 696 -18.22 -8.03 -14.52
N PRO A 697 -19.42 -8.57 -14.82
CA PRO A 697 -20.66 -7.84 -14.63
C PRO A 697 -21.05 -7.58 -13.17
N ALA A 698 -21.95 -6.62 -12.95
CA ALA A 698 -22.42 -6.29 -11.60
C ALA A 698 -23.59 -7.20 -11.20
N ALA A 699 -24.67 -7.22 -11.98
CA ALA A 699 -25.89 -7.97 -11.72
C ALA A 699 -25.77 -9.47 -12.05
N ALA A 700 -26.55 -10.33 -11.38
CA ALA A 700 -26.47 -11.78 -11.57
C ALA A 700 -26.90 -12.20 -12.99
N ALA A 701 -27.92 -11.56 -13.56
CA ALA A 701 -28.38 -11.83 -14.92
C ALA A 701 -27.30 -11.53 -15.99
N GLU A 702 -26.57 -10.42 -15.85
CA GLU A 702 -25.45 -10.08 -16.72
C GLU A 702 -24.31 -11.11 -16.58
N ARG A 703 -24.01 -11.55 -15.34
CA ARG A 703 -23.01 -12.60 -15.07
C ARG A 703 -23.40 -13.93 -15.72
N ALA A 704 -24.66 -14.34 -15.65
CA ALA A 704 -25.15 -15.55 -16.31
C ALA A 704 -24.98 -15.47 -17.84
N ALA A 705 -25.34 -14.33 -18.44
CA ALA A 705 -25.21 -14.09 -19.87
C ALA A 705 -23.75 -14.12 -20.34
N LEU A 706 -22.85 -13.45 -19.62
CA LEU A 706 -21.41 -13.47 -19.93
C LEU A 706 -20.80 -14.87 -19.71
N THR A 707 -21.18 -15.56 -18.63
CA THR A 707 -20.71 -16.93 -18.34
C THR A 707 -21.06 -17.87 -19.48
N ARG A 708 -22.29 -17.80 -20.02
CA ARG A 708 -22.71 -18.59 -21.19
C ARG A 708 -21.91 -18.28 -22.45
N ALA A 709 -21.63 -17.00 -22.73
CA ALA A 709 -20.83 -16.59 -23.89
C ALA A 709 -19.37 -17.05 -23.78
N LEU A 710 -18.78 -16.94 -22.57
CA LEU A 710 -17.45 -17.44 -22.25
C LEU A 710 -17.38 -18.96 -22.37
N LEU A 711 -18.37 -19.70 -21.86
CA LEU A 711 -18.45 -21.15 -21.95
C LEU A 711 -18.49 -21.64 -23.41
N GLY A 712 -19.31 -21.04 -24.27
CA GLY A 712 -19.32 -21.37 -25.70
C GLY A 712 -17.97 -21.11 -26.37
N THR A 713 -17.40 -19.92 -26.15
CA THR A 713 -16.11 -19.51 -26.75
C THR A 713 -14.94 -20.39 -26.29
N LEU A 714 -14.84 -20.66 -24.98
CA LEU A 714 -13.75 -21.45 -24.41
C LEU A 714 -13.89 -22.93 -24.80
N ARG A 715 -15.07 -23.53 -24.65
CA ARG A 715 -15.28 -24.96 -24.93
C ARG A 715 -15.01 -25.31 -26.41
N ALA A 716 -15.20 -24.36 -27.33
CA ALA A 716 -14.82 -24.48 -28.73
C ALA A 716 -13.32 -24.23 -28.98
N GLY A 717 -12.69 -23.31 -28.24
CA GLY A 717 -11.29 -22.89 -28.45
C GLY A 717 -10.21 -23.65 -27.66
N MET A 718 -10.56 -24.46 -26.66
CA MET A 718 -9.60 -25.20 -25.82
C MET A 718 -8.81 -26.25 -26.60
N ARG A 719 -7.51 -26.37 -26.30
CA ARG A 719 -6.62 -27.36 -26.93
C ARG A 719 -6.83 -28.76 -26.32
N PRO A 720 -6.58 -29.86 -27.04
CA PRO A 720 -6.94 -31.21 -26.60
C PRO A 720 -6.45 -31.62 -25.20
N ALA A 721 -5.19 -31.34 -24.84
CA ALA A 721 -4.64 -31.73 -23.54
C ALA A 721 -5.18 -30.86 -22.36
N PRO A 722 -5.13 -29.51 -22.40
CA PRO A 722 -5.85 -28.68 -21.42
C PRO A 722 -7.33 -29.01 -21.28
N ARG A 723 -8.01 -29.30 -22.41
CA ARG A 723 -9.42 -29.72 -22.40
C ARG A 723 -9.60 -31.03 -21.63
N ARG A 724 -8.73 -32.02 -21.88
CA ARG A 724 -8.75 -33.30 -21.17
C ARG A 724 -8.53 -33.12 -19.66
N LEU A 725 -7.52 -32.34 -19.26
CA LEU A 725 -7.26 -32.00 -17.86
C LEU A 725 -8.46 -31.30 -17.20
N TYR A 726 -9.17 -30.45 -17.92
CA TYR A 726 -10.40 -29.83 -17.43
C TYR A 726 -11.57 -30.82 -17.32
N GLU A 727 -11.84 -31.61 -18.38
CA GLU A 727 -12.98 -32.52 -18.45
C GLU A 727 -12.86 -33.73 -17.51
N GLU A 728 -11.63 -34.27 -17.34
CA GLU A 728 -11.32 -35.46 -16.52
C GLU A 728 -10.85 -35.12 -15.09
N VAL A 729 -10.39 -33.89 -14.80
CA VAL A 729 -9.84 -33.53 -13.47
C VAL A 729 -10.45 -32.27 -12.87
N GLU A 730 -10.21 -31.07 -13.43
CA GLU A 730 -10.54 -29.82 -12.71
C GLU A 730 -12.05 -29.61 -12.53
N ARG A 731 -12.89 -30.00 -13.49
CA ARG A 731 -14.35 -29.91 -13.37
C ARG A 731 -14.91 -30.89 -12.32
N PRO A 732 -14.71 -32.23 -12.41
CA PRO A 732 -15.24 -33.15 -11.40
C PRO A 732 -14.65 -32.90 -10.00
N LEU A 733 -13.41 -32.41 -9.91
CA LEU A 733 -12.80 -32.00 -8.64
C LEU A 733 -13.58 -30.88 -7.94
N ALA A 734 -14.25 -29.98 -8.65
CA ALA A 734 -15.05 -28.92 -8.04
C ALA A 734 -16.19 -29.49 -7.16
N THR A 735 -16.82 -30.59 -7.56
CA THR A 735 -17.79 -31.31 -6.71
C THR A 735 -17.11 -31.90 -5.48
N VAL A 736 -15.97 -32.59 -5.65
CA VAL A 736 -15.20 -33.20 -4.55
C VAL A 736 -14.80 -32.15 -3.50
N LEU A 737 -14.28 -31.00 -3.94
CA LEU A 737 -13.90 -29.90 -3.06
C LEU A 737 -15.12 -29.27 -2.37
N ALA A 738 -16.25 -29.09 -3.08
CA ALA A 738 -17.46 -28.57 -2.45
C ALA A 738 -17.94 -29.46 -1.28
N HIS A 739 -17.84 -30.80 -1.41
CA HIS A 739 -18.07 -31.73 -0.31
C HIS A 739 -17.02 -31.61 0.81
N MET A 740 -15.72 -31.55 0.49
CA MET A 740 -14.66 -31.37 1.50
C MET A 740 -14.85 -30.08 2.34
N GLU A 741 -15.17 -28.97 1.67
CA GLU A 741 -15.45 -27.69 2.34
C GLU A 741 -16.75 -27.73 3.16
N ALA A 742 -17.80 -28.37 2.62
CA ALA A 742 -19.07 -28.53 3.30
C ALA A 742 -18.94 -29.37 4.58
N THR A 743 -18.15 -30.45 4.55
CA THR A 743 -17.90 -31.35 5.67
C THR A 743 -16.93 -30.78 6.70
N GLY A 744 -15.80 -30.20 6.28
CA GLY A 744 -14.74 -29.72 7.20
C GLY A 744 -14.09 -30.85 8.03
N ILE A 745 -13.25 -30.50 9.02
CA ILE A 745 -12.59 -31.48 9.92
C ILE A 745 -12.87 -31.18 11.40
N ARG A 746 -13.16 -32.20 12.22
CA ARG A 746 -13.43 -32.04 13.66
C ARG A 746 -12.17 -31.57 14.39
N PHE A 747 -12.36 -30.68 15.37
CA PHE A 747 -11.26 -30.01 16.05
C PHE A 747 -11.45 -29.97 17.57
N ASP A 748 -10.46 -30.50 18.28
CA ASP A 748 -10.41 -30.59 19.74
C ASP A 748 -9.85 -29.28 20.33
N VAL A 749 -10.77 -28.37 20.67
CA VAL A 749 -10.47 -27.07 21.28
C VAL A 749 -9.86 -27.21 22.68
N GLU A 750 -10.23 -28.24 23.45
CA GLU A 750 -9.74 -28.43 24.82
C GLU A 750 -8.29 -28.92 24.84
N ARG A 751 -7.95 -29.91 24.00
CA ARG A 751 -6.57 -30.36 23.78
C ARG A 751 -5.69 -29.22 23.29
N LEU A 752 -6.18 -28.38 22.37
CA LEU A 752 -5.44 -27.20 21.92
C LEU A 752 -5.29 -26.16 23.03
N ALA A 753 -6.31 -25.92 23.86
CA ALA A 753 -6.22 -25.00 24.99
C ALA A 753 -5.18 -25.46 26.03
N GLY A 754 -5.11 -26.76 26.31
CA GLY A 754 -4.06 -27.36 27.15
C GLY A 754 -2.66 -27.09 26.61
N LEU A 755 -2.43 -27.37 25.32
CA LEU A 755 -1.16 -27.08 24.64
C LEU A 755 -0.85 -25.58 24.62
N THR A 756 -1.85 -24.71 24.43
CA THR A 756 -1.71 -23.24 24.49
C THR A 756 -1.23 -22.80 25.86
N GLY A 757 -1.79 -23.36 26.93
CA GLY A 757 -1.36 -23.12 28.30
C GLY A 757 0.08 -23.56 28.57
N GLN A 758 0.50 -24.71 28.02
CA GLN A 758 1.87 -25.19 28.12
C GLN A 758 2.87 -24.28 27.39
N LEU A 759 2.61 -23.96 26.12
CA LEU A 759 3.52 -23.12 25.33
C LEU A 759 3.59 -21.67 25.85
N ARG A 760 2.49 -21.13 26.38
CA ARG A 760 2.51 -19.80 27.04
C ARG A 760 3.33 -19.79 28.34
N ARG A 761 3.34 -20.87 29.14
CA ARG A 761 4.24 -20.99 30.30
C ARG A 761 5.70 -21.02 29.85
N ARG A 762 6.03 -21.86 28.87
CA ARG A 762 7.38 -21.95 28.31
C ARG A 762 7.86 -20.63 27.69
N LEU A 763 6.99 -19.87 27.04
CA LEU A 763 7.29 -18.53 26.56
C LEU A 763 7.63 -17.55 27.71
N ALA A 764 6.90 -17.58 28.81
CA ALA A 764 7.19 -16.73 29.97
C ALA A 764 8.51 -17.13 30.66
N GLU A 765 8.82 -18.43 30.76
CA GLU A 765 10.12 -18.95 31.23
C GLU A 765 11.27 -18.43 30.34
N LEU A 766 11.12 -18.51 29.02
CA LEU A 766 12.11 -18.02 28.06
C LEU A 766 12.28 -16.50 28.13
N GLU A 767 11.18 -15.73 28.23
CA GLU A 767 11.28 -14.28 28.39
C GLU A 767 11.98 -13.89 29.70
N ALA A 768 11.76 -14.63 30.79
CA ALA A 768 12.46 -14.41 32.06
C ALA A 768 13.96 -14.73 31.92
N ALA A 769 14.32 -15.92 31.44
CA ALA A 769 15.71 -16.35 31.27
C ALA A 769 16.51 -15.45 30.30
N ILE A 770 15.87 -14.98 29.23
CA ILE A 770 16.46 -14.01 28.28
C ILE A 770 16.70 -12.66 28.98
N GLN A 771 15.76 -12.15 29.78
CA GLN A 771 15.93 -10.89 30.50
C GLN A 771 16.97 -10.99 31.63
N GLU A 772 17.09 -12.15 32.29
CA GLU A 772 18.11 -12.43 33.30
C GLU A 772 19.52 -12.45 32.69
N LEU A 773 19.73 -13.22 31.61
CA LEU A 773 21.00 -13.29 30.88
C LEU A 773 21.43 -11.95 30.26
N VAL A 774 20.48 -11.05 30.02
CA VAL A 774 20.70 -9.70 29.48
C VAL A 774 20.82 -8.64 30.59
N GLY A 775 20.53 -9.00 31.84
CA GLY A 775 20.64 -8.12 33.01
C GLY A 775 19.63 -6.95 33.05
N ARG A 776 18.67 -6.88 32.11
CA ARG A 776 17.66 -5.82 32.04
C ARG A 776 16.36 -6.28 31.36
N PRO A 777 15.20 -5.75 31.77
CA PRO A 777 13.93 -6.06 31.11
C PRO A 777 13.85 -5.45 29.71
N PHE A 778 13.32 -6.22 28.76
CA PHE A 778 12.99 -5.76 27.40
C PHE A 778 11.96 -6.70 26.75
N LYS A 779 11.33 -6.25 25.67
CA LYS A 779 10.33 -7.04 24.95
C LYS A 779 11.02 -7.88 23.86
N VAL A 780 11.23 -9.17 24.12
CA VAL A 780 11.88 -10.12 23.18
C VAL A 780 11.21 -10.14 21.80
N SER A 781 9.88 -9.96 21.74
CA SER A 781 9.12 -9.86 20.49
C SER A 781 9.33 -8.55 19.70
N SER A 782 10.06 -7.57 20.23
CA SER A 782 10.27 -6.26 19.59
C SER A 782 11.54 -6.28 18.75
N ARG A 783 11.39 -6.35 17.42
CA ARG A 783 12.54 -6.38 16.48
C ARG A 783 13.56 -5.27 16.77
N ASN A 784 13.11 -4.04 17.01
CA ASN A 784 14.02 -2.90 17.24
C ASN A 784 14.85 -3.08 18.53
N GLN A 785 14.24 -3.53 19.63
CA GLN A 785 14.96 -3.74 20.90
C GLN A 785 15.91 -4.94 20.82
N LEU A 786 15.50 -5.99 20.11
CA LEU A 786 16.32 -7.17 19.85
C LEU A 786 17.50 -6.88 18.92
N GLU A 787 17.32 -6.01 17.91
CA GLU A 787 18.38 -5.56 17.01
C GLU A 787 19.44 -4.74 17.76
N ALA A 788 19.03 -3.79 18.61
CA ALA A 788 19.95 -3.02 19.45
C ALA A 788 20.69 -3.92 20.44
N LEU A 789 19.98 -4.83 21.13
CA LEU A 789 20.59 -5.78 22.05
C LEU A 789 21.68 -6.63 21.37
N LEU A 790 21.37 -7.25 20.23
CA LEU A 790 22.29 -8.19 19.60
C LEU A 790 23.51 -7.49 18.99
N PHE A 791 23.34 -6.29 18.42
CA PHE A 791 24.37 -5.68 17.57
C PHE A 791 25.02 -4.42 18.13
N ASP A 792 24.36 -3.71 19.05
CA ASP A 792 24.92 -2.51 19.72
C ASP A 792 25.40 -2.84 21.14
N GLU A 793 24.65 -3.66 21.90
CA GLU A 793 24.99 -4.00 23.30
C GLU A 793 25.87 -5.26 23.41
N LEU A 794 25.51 -6.34 22.73
CA LEU A 794 26.28 -7.59 22.71
C LEU A 794 27.37 -7.63 21.61
N GLY A 795 27.42 -6.60 20.75
CA GLY A 795 28.48 -6.44 19.74
C GLY A 795 28.58 -7.55 18.68
N LEU A 796 27.53 -8.34 18.46
CA LEU A 796 27.55 -9.44 17.49
C LEU A 796 27.63 -8.90 16.06
N ALA A 797 28.27 -9.65 15.15
CA ALA A 797 28.39 -9.25 13.76
C ALA A 797 27.08 -9.53 12.98
N PRO A 798 26.40 -8.52 12.41
CA PRO A 798 25.20 -8.74 11.61
C PRO A 798 25.56 -9.33 10.23
N SER A 799 25.08 -10.54 9.92
CA SER A 799 25.37 -11.20 8.63
C SER A 799 24.57 -10.65 7.45
N ARG A 800 23.47 -9.92 7.69
CA ARG A 800 22.60 -9.34 6.66
C ARG A 800 21.92 -8.05 7.12
N GLN A 801 21.56 -7.19 6.18
CA GLN A 801 20.64 -6.06 6.36
C GLN A 801 19.34 -6.31 5.60
N THR A 802 18.20 -5.80 6.08
CA THR A 802 16.90 -5.98 5.42
C THR A 802 16.66 -4.91 4.36
N ALA A 803 16.58 -5.35 3.09
CA ALA A 803 16.64 -4.52 1.87
C ALA A 803 15.60 -3.39 1.72
N LEU A 804 14.57 -3.31 2.57
CA LEU A 804 13.57 -2.24 2.57
C LEU A 804 13.85 -1.12 3.57
N THR A 805 14.73 -1.35 4.56
CA THR A 805 14.95 -0.41 5.69
C THR A 805 16.41 -0.24 6.09
N ASN A 806 17.33 -0.98 5.46
CA ASN A 806 18.77 -1.08 5.77
C ASN A 806 19.14 -1.46 7.22
N LYS A 807 18.15 -1.59 8.11
CA LYS A 807 18.30 -2.15 9.46
C LYS A 807 18.91 -3.55 9.41
N ARG A 808 19.70 -3.87 10.43
CA ARG A 808 20.34 -5.19 10.57
C ARG A 808 19.25 -6.24 10.70
N SER A 809 19.42 -7.37 10.03
CA SER A 809 18.41 -8.42 10.12
C SER A 809 18.51 -9.12 11.46
N THR A 810 17.37 -9.53 12.00
CA THR A 810 17.29 -10.48 13.10
C THR A 810 16.37 -11.64 12.69
N ASP A 811 16.30 -11.99 11.41
CA ASP A 811 15.55 -13.16 10.94
C ASP A 811 16.17 -14.48 11.46
N ASN A 812 15.46 -15.60 11.29
CA ASN A 812 15.92 -16.88 11.82
C ASN A 812 17.17 -17.44 11.10
N GLU A 813 17.48 -16.99 9.88
CA GLU A 813 18.72 -17.34 9.16
C GLU A 813 19.92 -16.63 9.83
N THR A 814 19.79 -15.33 10.05
CA THR A 814 20.76 -14.47 10.75
C THR A 814 20.99 -14.93 12.19
N LEU A 815 19.92 -15.23 12.93
CA LEU A 815 20.03 -15.74 14.30
C LEU A 815 20.60 -17.16 14.36
N SER A 816 20.33 -18.03 13.37
CA SER A 816 20.93 -19.37 13.35
C SER A 816 22.44 -19.32 13.08
N ALA A 817 22.90 -18.39 12.23
CA ALA A 817 24.32 -18.13 12.02
C ALA A 817 25.04 -17.55 13.26
N LEU A 818 24.28 -16.98 14.21
CA LEU A 818 24.78 -16.43 15.48
C LEU A 818 24.49 -17.34 16.69
N ARG A 819 23.98 -18.56 16.47
CA ARG A 819 23.56 -19.49 17.53
C ARG A 819 24.65 -19.72 18.60
N ASP A 820 25.87 -19.94 18.15
CA ASP A 820 27.00 -20.28 19.02
C ASP A 820 27.79 -19.03 19.48
N ALA A 821 27.37 -17.82 19.04
CA ALA A 821 28.06 -16.56 19.34
C ALA A 821 27.66 -15.95 20.69
N HIS A 822 26.45 -16.23 21.21
CA HIS A 822 26.05 -15.84 22.57
C HIS A 822 24.95 -16.75 23.14
N PRO A 823 24.98 -17.18 24.42
CA PRO A 823 23.99 -18.08 25.03
C PRO A 823 22.52 -17.62 24.97
N VAL A 824 22.28 -16.33 24.74
CA VAL A 824 20.92 -15.78 24.57
C VAL A 824 20.30 -16.12 23.21
N VAL A 825 21.11 -16.36 22.15
CA VAL A 825 20.61 -16.56 20.78
C VAL A 825 19.82 -17.87 20.62
N PRO A 826 20.24 -19.02 21.19
CA PRO A 826 19.41 -20.23 21.23
C PRO A 826 18.04 -19.99 21.87
N LEU A 827 17.97 -19.25 22.98
CA LEU A 827 16.72 -18.97 23.68
C LEU A 827 15.80 -18.03 22.88
N ILE A 828 16.37 -17.04 22.20
CA ILE A 828 15.64 -16.15 21.28
C ILE A 828 15.07 -16.94 20.09
N LEU A 829 15.81 -17.92 19.56
CA LEU A 829 15.33 -18.83 18.51
C LEU A 829 14.15 -19.68 19.00
N GLU A 830 14.26 -20.29 20.18
CA GLU A 830 13.17 -21.08 20.80
C GLU A 830 11.93 -20.21 21.05
N HIS A 831 12.11 -19.04 21.69
CA HIS A 831 11.04 -18.07 21.97
C HIS A 831 10.28 -17.70 20.71
N ARG A 832 10.99 -17.40 19.61
CA ARG A 832 10.38 -17.03 18.33
C ARG A 832 9.63 -18.16 17.65
N GLU A 833 10.11 -19.41 17.78
CA GLU A 833 9.36 -20.55 17.29
C GLU A 833 8.04 -20.67 18.06
N LEU A 834 8.09 -20.70 19.39
CA LEU A 834 6.90 -20.85 20.22
C LEU A 834 5.92 -19.68 20.08
N ALA A 835 6.41 -18.44 20.02
CA ALA A 835 5.59 -17.25 19.82
C ALA A 835 4.91 -17.25 18.44
N LYS A 836 5.62 -17.72 17.40
CA LYS A 836 5.01 -17.93 16.08
C LYS A 836 3.95 -19.02 16.13
N LEU A 837 4.21 -20.16 16.77
CA LEU A 837 3.23 -21.25 16.89
C LEU A 837 1.95 -20.75 17.57
N VAL A 838 2.09 -20.10 18.74
CA VAL A 838 0.98 -19.57 19.54
C VAL A 838 0.15 -18.54 18.74
N GLY A 839 0.81 -17.50 18.18
CA GLY A 839 0.11 -16.44 17.46
C GLY A 839 -0.41 -16.80 16.07
N THR A 840 0.16 -17.81 15.41
CA THR A 840 -0.26 -18.22 14.04
C THR A 840 -1.32 -19.33 14.05
N TYR A 841 -1.25 -20.27 15.01
CA TYR A 841 -2.10 -21.47 15.00
C TYR A 841 -2.92 -21.61 16.27
N LEU A 842 -2.33 -21.58 17.47
CA LEU A 842 -3.05 -21.95 18.69
C LEU A 842 -4.10 -20.91 19.12
N GLU A 843 -3.82 -19.61 18.98
CA GLU A 843 -4.79 -18.56 19.30
C GLU A 843 -5.85 -18.31 18.21
N PRO A 844 -5.55 -18.44 16.90
CA PRO A 844 -6.57 -18.26 15.86
C PRO A 844 -7.47 -19.47 15.62
N LEU A 845 -6.94 -20.71 15.56
CA LEU A 845 -7.73 -21.88 15.10
C LEU A 845 -9.03 -22.14 15.86
N PRO A 846 -9.11 -22.02 17.21
CA PRO A 846 -10.38 -22.18 17.94
C PRO A 846 -11.50 -21.23 17.49
N ARG A 847 -11.15 -20.06 16.93
CA ARG A 847 -12.11 -19.06 16.45
C ARG A 847 -12.68 -19.36 15.06
N TRP A 848 -12.09 -20.33 14.35
CA TRP A 848 -12.56 -20.79 13.03
C TRP A 848 -13.45 -22.03 13.11
N VAL A 849 -13.64 -22.61 14.31
CA VAL A 849 -14.54 -23.76 14.51
C VAL A 849 -15.97 -23.28 14.35
N ASN A 850 -16.71 -23.89 13.41
CA ASN A 850 -18.13 -23.59 13.23
C ASN A 850 -18.91 -24.14 14.45
N PRO A 851 -19.68 -23.30 15.18
CA PRO A 851 -20.38 -23.71 16.40
C PRO A 851 -21.55 -24.66 16.17
N GLN A 852 -22.06 -24.79 14.93
CA GLN A 852 -23.13 -25.71 14.56
C GLN A 852 -22.61 -27.12 14.25
N THR A 853 -21.40 -27.23 13.66
CA THR A 853 -20.82 -28.52 13.23
C THR A 853 -19.75 -29.06 14.17
N GLY A 854 -19.10 -28.19 14.96
CA GLY A 854 -17.89 -28.54 15.73
C GLY A 854 -16.66 -28.80 14.85
N ARG A 855 -16.67 -28.32 13.59
CA ARG A 855 -15.65 -28.61 12.58
C ARG A 855 -15.03 -27.33 12.01
N LEU A 856 -13.78 -27.43 11.55
CA LEU A 856 -13.07 -26.39 10.79
C LEU A 856 -13.39 -26.55 9.30
N HIS A 857 -13.99 -25.52 8.70
CA HIS A 857 -14.32 -25.49 7.28
C HIS A 857 -13.35 -24.54 6.57
N THR A 858 -12.39 -25.08 5.82
CA THR A 858 -11.49 -24.32 4.95
C THR A 858 -12.12 -24.14 3.56
N THR A 859 -11.59 -23.23 2.74
CA THR A 859 -11.88 -23.12 1.31
C THR A 859 -10.66 -23.57 0.49
N PHE A 860 -10.86 -24.48 -0.47
CA PHE A 860 -9.82 -24.97 -1.39
C PHE A 860 -9.91 -24.27 -2.74
N ASP A 861 -9.02 -23.32 -2.98
CA ASP A 861 -8.92 -22.59 -4.25
C ASP A 861 -8.19 -23.45 -5.31
N GLN A 862 -8.83 -23.63 -6.47
CA GLN A 862 -8.29 -24.38 -7.62
C GLN A 862 -7.37 -23.56 -8.54
N THR A 863 -7.45 -22.23 -8.50
CA THR A 863 -6.92 -21.32 -9.54
C THR A 863 -5.82 -20.36 -9.05
N ASN A 864 -5.59 -20.26 -7.74
CA ASN A 864 -4.59 -19.36 -7.16
C ASN A 864 -3.13 -19.69 -7.58
N ALA A 865 -2.71 -20.95 -7.51
CA ALA A 865 -1.30 -21.30 -7.70
C ALA A 865 -0.88 -21.32 -9.18
N ALA A 866 0.29 -20.77 -9.50
CA ALA A 866 0.87 -20.85 -10.85
C ALA A 866 1.41 -22.25 -11.25
N THR A 867 1.10 -23.29 -10.47
CA THR A 867 1.54 -24.70 -10.64
C THR A 867 0.40 -25.70 -10.48
N GLY A 868 -0.88 -25.29 -10.56
CA GLY A 868 -2.01 -26.22 -10.44
C GLY A 868 -2.35 -26.71 -9.03
N ARG A 869 -1.48 -26.47 -8.03
CA ARG A 869 -1.69 -26.87 -6.63
C ARG A 869 -2.91 -26.16 -6.03
N LEU A 870 -3.70 -26.89 -5.24
CA LEU A 870 -4.76 -26.31 -4.42
C LEU A 870 -4.17 -25.39 -3.35
N ALA A 871 -4.87 -24.31 -3.00
CA ALA A 871 -4.54 -23.46 -1.87
C ALA A 871 -5.67 -23.48 -0.83
N SER A 872 -5.34 -23.79 0.43
CA SER A 872 -6.28 -23.75 1.55
C SER A 872 -6.36 -22.34 2.16
N LEU A 873 -7.58 -21.83 2.31
CA LEU A 873 -7.90 -20.47 2.77
C LEU A 873 -8.92 -20.50 3.90
N ASN A 874 -8.85 -19.54 4.83
CA ASN A 874 -9.89 -19.22 5.82
C ASN A 874 -10.48 -20.43 6.60
N PRO A 875 -9.71 -21.14 7.44
CA PRO A 875 -8.28 -20.98 7.72
C PRO A 875 -7.39 -21.77 6.75
N ASN A 876 -6.09 -21.47 6.71
CA ASN A 876 -5.12 -22.27 5.94
C ASN A 876 -4.69 -23.51 6.74
N LEU A 877 -5.15 -24.69 6.31
CA LEU A 877 -4.88 -25.99 6.92
C LEU A 877 -3.73 -26.76 6.25
N GLN A 878 -3.21 -26.27 5.12
CA GLN A 878 -2.05 -26.87 4.45
C GLN A 878 -0.74 -26.59 5.19
N ASN A 879 -0.63 -25.47 5.93
CA ASN A 879 0.59 -25.06 6.63
C ASN A 879 0.68 -25.55 8.09
N ILE A 880 -0.16 -26.50 8.53
CA ILE A 880 -0.15 -26.97 9.93
C ILE A 880 1.17 -27.69 10.27
N PRO A 881 1.93 -27.24 11.30
CA PRO A 881 3.27 -27.77 11.58
C PRO A 881 3.33 -29.26 11.92
N ILE A 882 4.31 -29.95 11.34
CA ILE A 882 4.65 -31.36 11.65
C ILE A 882 6.14 -31.55 12.00
N ARG A 883 7.05 -30.71 11.47
CA ARG A 883 8.51 -30.97 11.48
C ARG A 883 9.24 -30.64 12.79
N THR A 884 8.65 -29.85 13.67
CA THR A 884 9.30 -29.46 14.94
C THR A 884 8.55 -30.04 16.13
N GLU A 885 9.28 -30.32 17.22
CA GLU A 885 8.71 -31.02 18.38
C GLU A 885 7.61 -30.22 19.08
N ALA A 886 7.72 -28.89 19.12
CA ALA A 886 6.69 -28.00 19.66
C ALA A 886 5.51 -27.79 18.70
N GLY A 887 5.73 -27.87 17.38
CA GLY A 887 4.68 -27.69 16.37
C GLY A 887 3.84 -28.96 16.13
N ARG A 888 4.49 -30.13 16.15
CA ARG A 888 3.87 -31.44 15.86
C ARG A 888 2.60 -31.76 16.68
N PRO A 889 2.51 -31.46 17.99
CA PRO A 889 1.29 -31.65 18.78
C PRO A 889 0.06 -30.91 18.27
N ILE A 890 0.20 -29.86 17.44
CA ILE A 890 -0.93 -29.12 16.86
C ILE A 890 -1.75 -30.00 15.92
N ARG A 891 -1.12 -30.91 15.14
CA ARG A 891 -1.85 -31.92 14.35
C ARG A 891 -2.68 -32.86 15.24
N GLY A 892 -2.32 -33.00 16.51
CA GLY A 892 -3.07 -33.78 17.49
C GLY A 892 -4.42 -33.17 17.90
N ALA A 893 -4.69 -31.89 17.60
CA ALA A 893 -6.00 -31.27 17.81
C ALA A 893 -6.99 -31.52 16.67
N PHE A 894 -6.53 -32.03 15.52
CA PHE A 894 -7.40 -32.43 14.41
C PHE A 894 -7.77 -33.91 14.61
N CYS A 895 -9.06 -34.19 14.79
CA CYS A 895 -9.54 -35.50 15.23
C CYS A 895 -10.69 -36.03 14.37
N ALA A 896 -11.01 -37.31 14.53
CA ALA A 896 -12.18 -37.93 13.91
C ALA A 896 -13.47 -37.71 14.73
N ALA A 897 -14.63 -37.82 14.07
CA ALA A 897 -15.94 -38.02 14.68
C ALA A 897 -16.00 -39.29 15.54
N GLU A 898 -17.00 -39.38 16.42
CA GLU A 898 -17.17 -40.56 17.27
C GLU A 898 -17.59 -41.77 16.43
N GLY A 899 -16.92 -42.91 16.60
CA GLY A 899 -17.08 -44.09 15.72
C GLY A 899 -16.30 -44.02 14.39
N TYR A 900 -15.50 -42.97 14.17
CA TYR A 900 -14.66 -42.80 12.98
C TYR A 900 -13.17 -42.72 13.34
N ARG A 901 -12.30 -42.88 12.33
CA ARG A 901 -10.85 -42.59 12.38
C ARG A 901 -10.43 -41.76 11.18
N LEU A 902 -9.32 -41.04 11.33
CA LEU A 902 -8.63 -40.40 10.22
C LEU A 902 -7.67 -41.41 9.56
N VAL A 903 -7.71 -41.48 8.24
CA VAL A 903 -6.76 -42.18 7.38
C VAL A 903 -5.95 -41.13 6.63
N SER A 904 -4.64 -41.20 6.74
CA SER A 904 -3.67 -40.39 6.01
C SER A 904 -3.10 -41.23 4.88
N ALA A 905 -3.04 -40.69 3.65
CA ALA A 905 -2.36 -41.30 2.52
C ALA A 905 -1.47 -40.25 1.83
N ASP A 906 -0.16 -40.48 1.81
CA ASP A 906 0.85 -39.51 1.34
C ASP A 906 1.78 -40.16 0.28
N TYR A 907 2.12 -39.42 -0.78
CA TYR A 907 2.94 -39.97 -1.87
C TYR A 907 4.44 -39.96 -1.53
N SER A 908 5.06 -41.15 -1.49
CA SER A 908 6.48 -41.25 -1.17
C SER A 908 7.35 -40.70 -2.31
N GLN A 909 7.87 -39.48 -2.15
CA GLN A 909 8.84 -38.82 -3.03
C GLN A 909 8.31 -38.44 -4.44
N ILE A 910 7.02 -38.09 -4.58
CA ILE A 910 6.36 -37.83 -5.87
C ILE A 910 7.15 -36.92 -6.82
N GLU A 911 7.66 -35.77 -6.36
CA GLU A 911 8.36 -34.82 -7.24
C GLU A 911 9.59 -35.45 -7.93
N LEU A 912 10.29 -36.37 -7.26
CA LEU A 912 11.45 -37.08 -7.84
C LEU A 912 11.03 -38.19 -8.80
N ARG A 913 9.90 -38.88 -8.54
CA ARG A 913 9.33 -39.89 -9.47
C ARG A 913 8.88 -39.23 -10.78
N ILE A 914 8.27 -38.06 -10.68
CA ILE A 914 7.90 -37.24 -11.84
C ILE A 914 9.12 -36.72 -12.58
N LEU A 915 10.18 -36.28 -11.88
CA LEU A 915 11.43 -35.92 -12.53
C LEU A 915 12.06 -37.11 -13.27
N ALA A 916 12.06 -38.32 -12.69
CA ALA A 916 12.57 -39.52 -13.34
C ALA A 916 11.82 -39.84 -14.65
N HIS A 917 10.49 -39.72 -14.63
CA HIS A 917 9.66 -39.90 -15.83
C HIS A 917 9.90 -38.81 -16.88
N LEU A 918 9.89 -37.53 -16.51
CA LEU A 918 10.05 -36.40 -17.45
C LEU A 918 11.47 -36.27 -18.03
N SER A 919 12.50 -36.74 -17.31
CA SER A 919 13.89 -36.72 -17.77
C SER A 919 14.32 -38.01 -18.48
N GLY A 920 13.60 -39.12 -18.28
CA GLY A 920 13.98 -40.45 -18.77
C GLY A 920 15.33 -40.94 -18.22
N ASP A 921 15.83 -40.37 -17.12
CA ASP A 921 17.20 -40.61 -16.67
C ASP A 921 17.40 -42.07 -16.22
N PRO A 922 18.32 -42.83 -16.85
CA PRO A 922 18.46 -44.26 -16.61
C PRO A 922 19.06 -44.61 -15.25
N THR A 923 19.74 -43.67 -14.58
CA THR A 923 20.19 -43.84 -13.20
C THR A 923 19.01 -43.69 -12.24
N LEU A 924 18.23 -42.60 -12.40
CA LEU A 924 17.12 -42.29 -11.49
C LEU A 924 15.94 -43.25 -11.66
N VAL A 925 15.59 -43.62 -12.89
CA VAL A 925 14.55 -44.61 -13.20
C VAL A 925 14.90 -45.97 -12.61
N ARG A 926 16.16 -46.40 -12.74
CA ARG A 926 16.64 -47.67 -12.16
C ARG A 926 16.54 -47.68 -10.64
N ALA A 927 17.00 -46.61 -9.98
CA ALA A 927 16.96 -46.53 -8.51
C ALA A 927 15.54 -46.70 -7.96
N PHE A 928 14.54 -46.04 -8.55
CA PHE A 928 13.13 -46.27 -8.21
C PHE A 928 12.65 -47.69 -8.52
N ALA A 929 12.98 -48.24 -9.69
CA ALA A 929 12.58 -49.60 -10.09
C ALA A 929 13.21 -50.70 -9.21
N GLN A 930 14.28 -50.40 -8.49
CA GLN A 930 14.95 -51.31 -7.53
C GLN A 930 14.61 -51.00 -6.06
N GLY A 931 13.77 -50.00 -5.77
CA GLY A 931 13.42 -49.58 -4.41
C GLY A 931 14.57 -48.93 -3.63
N GLU A 932 15.58 -48.37 -4.33
CA GLU A 932 16.76 -47.79 -3.69
C GLU A 932 16.47 -46.41 -3.06
N ASP A 933 17.15 -46.13 -1.95
CA ASP A 933 17.16 -44.80 -1.33
C ASP A 933 17.94 -43.82 -2.20
N ILE A 934 17.24 -43.08 -3.06
CA ILE A 934 17.83 -42.15 -4.04
C ILE A 934 18.74 -41.09 -3.38
N HIS A 935 18.45 -40.67 -2.15
CA HIS A 935 19.34 -39.75 -1.43
C HIS A 935 20.66 -40.41 -1.03
N ARG A 936 20.64 -41.71 -0.68
CA ARG A 936 21.88 -42.51 -0.55
C ARG A 936 22.56 -42.73 -1.89
N VAL A 937 21.82 -43.06 -2.96
CA VAL A 937 22.39 -43.31 -4.30
C VAL A 937 23.11 -42.08 -4.84
N THR A 938 22.50 -40.88 -4.73
CA THR A 938 23.17 -39.63 -5.11
C THR A 938 24.40 -39.37 -4.24
N ALA A 939 24.31 -39.54 -2.91
CA ALA A 939 25.44 -39.34 -2.01
C ALA A 939 26.61 -40.28 -2.34
N ALA A 940 26.32 -41.58 -2.55
CA ALA A 940 27.29 -42.61 -2.92
C ALA A 940 28.02 -42.25 -4.21
N ARG A 941 27.28 -41.93 -5.28
CA ARG A 941 27.82 -41.57 -6.60
C ARG A 941 28.65 -40.29 -6.58
N VAL A 942 28.11 -39.20 -6.03
CA VAL A 942 28.80 -37.89 -6.08
C VAL A 942 29.99 -37.83 -5.10
N ALA A 943 30.02 -38.65 -4.04
CA ALA A 943 31.23 -38.85 -3.24
C ALA A 943 32.21 -39.85 -3.89
N GLY A 944 31.71 -40.89 -4.56
CA GLY A 944 32.50 -42.02 -5.06
C GLY A 944 32.72 -43.12 -4.02
N ILE A 945 31.70 -43.42 -3.21
CA ILE A 945 31.72 -44.39 -2.10
C ILE A 945 30.62 -45.45 -2.25
N ALA A 946 30.71 -46.55 -1.51
CA ALA A 946 29.67 -47.57 -1.43
C ALA A 946 28.39 -47.05 -0.74
N LEU A 947 27.23 -47.63 -1.07
CA LEU A 947 25.91 -47.16 -0.61
C LEU A 947 25.74 -47.29 0.92
N GLU A 948 26.39 -48.32 1.48
CA GLU A 948 26.44 -48.68 2.89
C GLU A 948 27.33 -47.70 3.68
N ALA A 949 28.37 -47.16 3.02
CA ALA A 949 29.29 -46.18 3.60
C ALA A 949 28.69 -44.75 3.66
N VAL A 950 27.54 -44.51 3.04
CA VAL A 950 26.86 -43.21 3.08
C VAL A 950 26.36 -42.91 4.50
N THR A 951 26.87 -41.84 5.10
CA THR A 951 26.46 -41.37 6.43
C THR A 951 25.07 -40.73 6.41
N ARG A 952 24.42 -40.65 7.57
CA ARG A 952 23.14 -39.93 7.75
C ARG A 952 23.25 -38.47 7.31
N GLU A 953 24.40 -37.84 7.51
CA GLU A 953 24.66 -36.46 7.11
C GLU A 953 24.79 -36.34 5.58
N GLN A 954 25.61 -37.17 4.94
CA GLN A 954 25.76 -37.18 3.49
C GLN A 954 24.43 -37.42 2.77
N ARG A 955 23.60 -38.34 3.28
CA ARG A 955 22.22 -38.54 2.81
C ARG A 955 21.36 -37.28 2.98
N SER A 956 21.49 -36.56 4.09
CA SER A 956 20.74 -35.32 4.36
C SER A 956 21.16 -34.18 3.42
N GLN A 957 22.47 -34.03 3.19
CA GLN A 957 23.01 -33.09 2.20
C GLN A 957 22.49 -33.45 0.80
N ALA A 958 22.60 -34.72 0.37
CA ALA A 958 22.07 -35.20 -0.90
C ALA A 958 20.55 -35.02 -1.05
N LYS A 959 19.78 -35.13 0.04
CA LYS A 959 18.35 -34.76 0.03
C LYS A 959 18.15 -33.27 -0.31
N THR A 960 18.81 -32.37 0.41
CA THR A 960 18.76 -30.91 0.13
C THR A 960 19.20 -30.58 -1.30
N ILE A 961 20.11 -31.36 -1.87
CA ILE A 961 20.63 -31.20 -3.22
C ILE A 961 19.66 -31.74 -4.29
N ASN A 962 19.04 -32.91 -4.09
CA ASN A 962 18.06 -33.47 -5.04
C ASN A 962 16.81 -32.58 -5.14
N TYR A 963 16.37 -31.98 -4.02
CA TYR A 963 15.32 -30.95 -4.00
C TYR A 963 15.86 -29.52 -4.29
N GLY A 964 17.06 -29.41 -4.86
CA GLY A 964 17.71 -28.14 -5.22
C GLY A 964 18.12 -28.07 -6.70
N LEU A 965 18.97 -29.00 -7.15
CA LEU A 965 19.56 -28.97 -8.50
C LEU A 965 18.55 -29.31 -9.60
N SER A 966 17.61 -30.21 -9.31
CA SER A 966 16.40 -30.47 -10.11
C SER A 966 15.59 -29.20 -10.39
N TYR A 967 15.79 -28.13 -9.62
CA TYR A 967 15.05 -26.87 -9.68
C TYR A 967 15.92 -25.65 -10.03
N GLY A 968 17.04 -25.88 -10.72
CA GLY A 968 17.90 -24.82 -11.26
C GLY A 968 18.67 -24.02 -10.20
N LEU A 969 18.86 -24.57 -8.99
CA LEU A 969 19.66 -23.92 -7.94
C LEU A 969 21.10 -23.70 -8.43
N SER A 970 21.59 -22.46 -8.36
CA SER A 970 22.94 -22.11 -8.81
C SER A 970 24.01 -22.56 -7.81
N ALA A 971 25.28 -22.60 -8.24
CA ALA A 971 26.41 -22.89 -7.34
C ALA A 971 26.50 -21.92 -6.13
N VAL A 972 25.95 -20.70 -6.25
CA VAL A 972 25.84 -19.76 -5.13
C VAL A 972 24.74 -20.19 -4.16
N GLY A 973 23.53 -20.46 -4.66
CA GLY A 973 22.41 -20.91 -3.82
C GLY A 973 22.59 -22.33 -3.25
N LEU A 974 23.44 -23.16 -3.86
CA LEU A 974 23.88 -24.43 -3.30
C LEU A 974 24.84 -24.20 -2.12
N ALA A 975 25.90 -23.41 -2.32
CA ALA A 975 26.87 -23.06 -1.27
C ALA A 975 26.18 -22.50 -0.01
N GLU A 976 25.25 -21.55 -0.20
CA GLU A 976 24.45 -20.94 0.88
C GLU A 976 23.62 -21.95 1.69
N ARG A 977 23.23 -23.10 1.09
CA ARG A 977 22.39 -24.12 1.73
C ARG A 977 23.15 -25.31 2.31
N THR A 978 24.43 -25.48 1.95
CA THR A 978 25.23 -26.65 2.34
C THR A 978 26.51 -26.30 3.10
N GLY A 979 26.87 -25.02 3.20
CA GLY A 979 28.14 -24.58 3.80
C GLY A 979 29.37 -24.81 2.92
N MET A 980 29.20 -25.44 1.75
CA MET A 980 30.26 -25.65 0.76
C MET A 980 30.79 -24.32 0.22
N SER A 981 32.07 -24.25 -0.14
CA SER A 981 32.56 -23.10 -0.93
C SER A 981 31.90 -23.08 -2.32
N ARG A 982 31.85 -21.90 -2.96
CA ARG A 982 31.33 -21.76 -4.33
C ARG A 982 32.06 -22.66 -5.34
N GLY A 983 33.35 -22.95 -5.12
CA GLY A 983 34.14 -23.85 -5.95
C GLY A 983 33.74 -25.32 -5.78
N GLU A 984 33.47 -25.75 -4.55
CA GLU A 984 32.99 -27.11 -4.26
C GLU A 984 31.56 -27.30 -4.76
N ALA A 985 30.66 -26.35 -4.50
CA ALA A 985 29.30 -26.34 -5.01
C ALA A 985 29.26 -26.43 -6.55
N SER A 986 30.13 -25.69 -7.26
CA SER A 986 30.26 -25.77 -8.72
C SER A 986 30.73 -27.15 -9.19
N ARG A 987 31.75 -27.74 -8.54
CA ARG A 987 32.20 -29.12 -8.84
C ARG A 987 31.12 -30.16 -8.55
N PHE A 988 30.36 -30.01 -7.46
CA PHE A 988 29.26 -30.89 -7.12
C PHE A 988 28.18 -30.86 -8.21
N ILE A 989 27.76 -29.67 -8.66
CA ILE A 989 26.76 -29.51 -9.72
C ILE A 989 27.20 -30.19 -11.01
N LYS A 990 28.47 -30.04 -11.39
CA LYS A 990 29.04 -30.73 -12.56
C LYS A 990 28.94 -32.25 -12.41
N ARG A 991 29.44 -32.80 -11.28
CA ARG A 991 29.40 -34.25 -11.03
C ARG A 991 27.98 -34.81 -10.90
N TYR A 992 27.03 -34.02 -10.42
CA TYR A 992 25.61 -34.39 -10.38
C TYR A 992 25.05 -34.59 -11.79
N PHE A 993 25.28 -33.66 -12.72
CA PHE A 993 24.82 -33.82 -14.12
C PHE A 993 25.61 -34.90 -14.90
N GLU A 994 26.86 -35.16 -14.54
CA GLU A 994 27.63 -36.30 -15.07
C GLU A 994 27.05 -37.67 -14.66
N GLU A 995 26.48 -37.78 -13.45
CA GLU A 995 25.81 -39.01 -12.95
C GLU A 995 24.34 -39.13 -13.38
N TYR A 996 23.69 -38.00 -13.69
CA TYR A 996 22.28 -37.87 -14.10
C TYR A 996 22.11 -37.07 -15.41
N PRO A 997 22.64 -37.57 -16.55
CA PRO A 997 22.65 -36.85 -17.82
C PRO A 997 21.25 -36.62 -18.42
N GLY A 998 20.25 -37.44 -18.08
CA GLY A 998 18.86 -37.21 -18.49
C GLY A 998 18.28 -35.95 -17.84
N ILE A 999 18.64 -35.66 -16.59
CA ILE A 999 18.21 -34.44 -15.89
C ILE A 999 18.86 -33.20 -16.54
N GLU A 1000 20.13 -33.27 -16.96
CA GLU A 1000 20.74 -32.15 -17.70
C GLU A 1000 20.04 -31.90 -19.05
N ALA A 1001 19.74 -32.98 -19.79
CA ALA A 1001 19.02 -32.89 -21.06
C ALA A 1001 17.63 -32.26 -20.88
N TYR A 1002 16.86 -32.71 -19.89
CA TYR A 1002 15.57 -32.12 -19.51
C TYR A 1002 15.69 -30.63 -19.17
N VAL A 1003 16.60 -30.26 -18.25
CA VAL A 1003 16.79 -28.86 -17.84
C VAL A 1003 17.17 -27.96 -19.03
N ARG A 1004 18.00 -28.45 -19.95
CA ARG A 1004 18.38 -27.72 -21.18
C ARG A 1004 17.21 -27.56 -22.14
N GLU A 1005 16.45 -28.63 -22.37
CA GLU A 1005 15.37 -28.66 -23.36
C GLU A 1005 14.11 -27.90 -22.89
N THR A 1006 13.71 -28.03 -21.62
CA THR A 1006 12.63 -27.21 -21.04
C THR A 1006 12.94 -25.72 -21.15
N LYS A 1007 14.21 -25.30 -20.94
CA LYS A 1007 14.64 -23.92 -21.16
C LYS A 1007 14.59 -23.51 -22.63
N ARG A 1008 14.91 -24.42 -23.57
CA ARG A 1008 14.87 -24.16 -25.02
C ARG A 1008 13.42 -23.94 -25.49
N LEU A 1009 12.54 -24.90 -25.19
CA LEU A 1009 11.11 -24.85 -25.51
C LEU A 1009 10.41 -23.65 -24.86
N CYS A 1010 10.70 -23.34 -23.60
CA CYS A 1010 10.11 -22.17 -22.94
C CYS A 1010 10.51 -20.85 -23.60
N LYS A 1011 11.73 -20.74 -24.15
CA LYS A 1011 12.19 -19.53 -24.86
C LYS A 1011 11.61 -19.40 -26.25
N GLU A 1012 11.33 -20.53 -26.90
CA GLU A 1012 10.71 -20.62 -28.22
C GLU A 1012 9.20 -20.33 -28.17
N HIS A 1013 8.48 -20.93 -27.21
CA HIS A 1013 7.02 -20.89 -27.14
C HIS A 1013 6.47 -19.87 -26.12
N GLY A 1014 7.29 -19.39 -25.18
CA GLY A 1014 6.86 -18.46 -24.11
C GLY A 1014 6.07 -19.09 -22.97
N TYR A 1015 5.94 -20.42 -22.94
CA TYR A 1015 5.26 -21.20 -21.90
C TYR A 1015 5.92 -22.57 -21.69
N VAL A 1016 5.51 -23.24 -20.62
CA VAL A 1016 5.77 -24.67 -20.33
C VAL A 1016 4.47 -25.40 -20.01
N GLU A 1017 4.47 -26.72 -20.20
CA GLU A 1017 3.34 -27.63 -19.94
C GLU A 1017 3.66 -28.67 -18.87
N ASP A 1018 2.65 -29.11 -18.10
CA ASP A 1018 2.74 -30.33 -17.28
C ASP A 1018 2.34 -31.59 -18.07
N LEU A 1019 2.49 -32.77 -17.45
CA LEU A 1019 2.16 -34.08 -18.04
C LEU A 1019 0.69 -34.20 -18.54
N PHE A 1020 -0.19 -33.33 -18.07
CA PHE A 1020 -1.62 -33.30 -18.40
C PHE A 1020 -1.97 -32.12 -19.33
N GLY A 1021 -0.99 -31.32 -19.76
CA GLY A 1021 -1.15 -30.20 -20.68
C GLY A 1021 -1.47 -28.86 -20.03
N ARG A 1022 -1.39 -28.71 -18.70
CA ARG A 1022 -1.60 -27.41 -18.03
C ARG A 1022 -0.55 -26.39 -18.49
N ARG A 1023 -0.93 -25.20 -18.96
CA ARG A 1023 0.05 -24.19 -19.43
C ARG A 1023 0.35 -23.09 -18.43
N ARG A 1024 1.64 -22.88 -18.16
CA ARG A 1024 2.16 -21.68 -17.50
C ARG A 1024 2.98 -20.84 -18.48
N TYR A 1025 2.49 -19.64 -18.80
CA TYR A 1025 3.23 -18.66 -19.58
C TYR A 1025 4.27 -17.93 -18.73
N ILE A 1026 5.47 -17.74 -19.29
CA ILE A 1026 6.64 -17.16 -18.61
C ILE A 1026 7.26 -16.09 -19.53
N PRO A 1027 6.68 -14.88 -19.59
CA PRO A 1027 7.15 -13.82 -20.52
C PRO A 1027 8.59 -13.37 -20.22
N ASP A 1028 9.01 -13.43 -18.96
CA ASP A 1028 10.34 -13.04 -18.49
C ASP A 1028 11.48 -13.99 -18.93
N ILE A 1029 11.18 -15.10 -19.60
CA ILE A 1029 12.18 -16.10 -20.01
C ILE A 1029 13.25 -15.54 -20.97
N ASN A 1030 12.89 -14.49 -21.73
CA ASN A 1030 13.76 -13.76 -22.64
C ASN A 1030 14.15 -12.36 -22.11
N ALA A 1031 13.92 -12.07 -20.82
CA ALA A 1031 14.22 -10.76 -20.24
C ALA A 1031 15.73 -10.43 -20.30
N PRO A 1032 16.12 -9.16 -20.57
CA PRO A 1032 17.53 -8.77 -20.69
C PRO A 1032 18.28 -8.86 -19.34
N GLY A 1033 17.63 -8.47 -18.24
CA GLY A 1033 18.19 -8.51 -16.90
C GLY A 1033 18.46 -9.93 -16.41
N ALA A 1034 19.74 -10.28 -16.17
CA ALA A 1034 20.16 -11.64 -15.85
C ALA A 1034 19.44 -12.25 -14.63
N ALA A 1035 19.24 -11.48 -13.55
CA ALA A 1035 18.54 -11.95 -12.35
C ALA A 1035 17.05 -12.25 -12.57
N ILE A 1036 16.41 -11.53 -13.49
CA ILE A 1036 15.00 -11.75 -13.89
C ILE A 1036 14.93 -13.04 -14.73
N ARG A 1037 15.81 -13.16 -15.73
CA ARG A 1037 15.90 -14.33 -16.61
C ARG A 1037 16.20 -15.63 -15.86
N VAL A 1038 17.12 -15.63 -14.88
CA VAL A 1038 17.40 -16.81 -14.05
C VAL A 1038 16.19 -17.23 -13.22
N ARG A 1039 15.41 -16.27 -12.69
CA ARG A 1039 14.15 -16.57 -11.98
C ARG A 1039 13.11 -17.19 -12.91
N ALA A 1040 13.00 -16.68 -14.15
CA ALA A 1040 12.11 -17.21 -15.17
C ALA A 1040 12.52 -18.62 -15.63
N GLU A 1041 13.82 -18.86 -15.86
CA GLU A 1041 14.36 -20.18 -16.20
C GLU A 1041 14.09 -21.22 -15.11
N ASN A 1042 14.24 -20.87 -13.83
CA ASN A 1042 13.92 -21.79 -12.74
C ASN A 1042 12.39 -22.01 -12.61
N ALA A 1043 11.57 -20.99 -12.86
CA ALA A 1043 10.12 -21.16 -12.94
C ALA A 1043 9.68 -22.10 -14.09
N ALA A 1044 10.45 -22.14 -15.19
CA ALA A 1044 10.21 -23.03 -16.33
C ALA A 1044 10.57 -24.49 -16.02
N ILE A 1045 11.73 -24.76 -15.39
CA ILE A 1045 12.12 -26.13 -14.99
C ILE A 1045 11.12 -26.74 -14.00
N ASN A 1046 10.67 -25.95 -13.01
CA ASN A 1046 9.92 -26.45 -11.87
C ASN A 1046 8.45 -26.73 -12.19
N MET A 1047 7.86 -26.00 -13.15
CA MET A 1047 6.41 -26.06 -13.38
C MET A 1047 5.93 -27.42 -13.92
N PRO A 1048 6.57 -28.08 -14.92
CA PRO A 1048 6.13 -29.38 -15.40
C PRO A 1048 6.08 -30.43 -14.29
N VAL A 1049 7.12 -30.47 -13.44
CA VAL A 1049 7.20 -31.39 -12.30
C VAL A 1049 6.11 -31.11 -11.27
N GLN A 1050 6.01 -29.86 -10.79
CA GLN A 1050 5.07 -29.51 -9.72
C GLN A 1050 3.61 -29.48 -10.18
N GLY A 1051 3.37 -29.19 -11.47
CA GLY A 1051 2.08 -29.27 -12.14
C GLY A 1051 1.61 -30.71 -12.27
N ALA A 1052 2.45 -31.61 -12.76
CA ALA A 1052 2.11 -33.03 -12.85
C ALA A 1052 1.80 -33.62 -11.47
N CYS A 1053 2.58 -33.31 -10.44
CA CYS A 1053 2.26 -33.71 -9.05
C CYS A 1053 0.87 -33.22 -8.60
N ALA A 1054 0.53 -31.96 -8.90
CA ALA A 1054 -0.78 -31.37 -8.56
C ALA A 1054 -1.93 -32.02 -9.34
N SER A 1055 -1.76 -32.23 -10.65
CA SER A 1055 -2.75 -32.87 -11.53
C SER A 1055 -2.96 -34.34 -11.15
N ILE A 1056 -1.92 -35.06 -10.71
CA ILE A 1056 -1.97 -36.44 -10.21
C ILE A 1056 -2.81 -36.55 -8.93
N ILE A 1057 -2.51 -35.76 -7.89
CA ILE A 1057 -3.27 -35.86 -6.63
C ILE A 1057 -4.72 -35.41 -6.83
N LYS A 1058 -4.97 -34.39 -7.66
CA LYS A 1058 -6.32 -33.98 -8.06
C LYS A 1058 -7.09 -35.11 -8.77
N LYS A 1059 -6.46 -35.83 -9.70
CA LYS A 1059 -7.09 -36.97 -10.39
C LYS A 1059 -7.38 -38.13 -9.42
N ALA A 1060 -6.46 -38.41 -8.48
CA ALA A 1060 -6.66 -39.43 -7.45
C ALA A 1060 -7.81 -39.09 -6.49
N MET A 1061 -8.01 -37.81 -6.15
CA MET A 1061 -9.17 -37.35 -5.38
C MET A 1061 -10.48 -37.62 -6.14
N VAL A 1062 -10.53 -37.31 -7.45
CA VAL A 1062 -11.69 -37.54 -8.32
C VAL A 1062 -12.01 -39.04 -8.43
N GLU A 1063 -11.01 -39.89 -8.62
CA GLU A 1063 -11.21 -41.35 -8.78
C GLU A 1063 -11.53 -42.07 -7.47
N ALA A 1064 -11.03 -41.59 -6.32
CA ALA A 1064 -11.35 -42.21 -5.03
C ALA A 1064 -12.72 -41.78 -4.48
N PHE A 1065 -13.18 -40.55 -4.77
CA PHE A 1065 -14.34 -39.94 -4.12
C PHE A 1065 -15.64 -40.76 -4.19
N PRO A 1066 -16.06 -41.37 -5.31
CA PRO A 1066 -17.28 -42.19 -5.36
C PRO A 1066 -17.20 -43.41 -4.44
N ALA A 1067 -16.11 -44.19 -4.56
CA ALA A 1067 -15.89 -45.39 -3.75
C ALA A 1067 -15.69 -45.08 -2.26
N LEU A 1068 -15.12 -43.92 -1.91
CA LEU A 1068 -15.08 -43.43 -0.53
C LEU A 1068 -16.49 -43.20 0.02
N ARG A 1069 -17.38 -42.56 -0.74
CA ARG A 1069 -18.79 -42.36 -0.34
C ARG A 1069 -19.53 -43.68 -0.16
N GLU A 1070 -19.30 -44.67 -1.03
CA GLU A 1070 -19.89 -46.02 -0.91
C GLU A 1070 -19.47 -46.74 0.39
N LEU A 1071 -18.23 -46.52 0.84
CA LEU A 1071 -17.71 -47.04 2.12
C LEU A 1071 -18.11 -46.18 3.34
N GLY A 1072 -18.97 -45.17 3.17
CA GLY A 1072 -19.36 -44.25 4.24
C GLY A 1072 -18.24 -43.29 4.70
N ALA A 1073 -17.14 -43.21 3.94
CA ALA A 1073 -15.98 -42.39 4.25
C ALA A 1073 -16.02 -41.02 3.55
N GLN A 1074 -15.35 -40.04 4.15
CA GLN A 1074 -15.40 -38.64 3.75
C GLN A 1074 -13.99 -38.09 3.57
N LEU A 1075 -13.64 -37.68 2.34
CA LEU A 1075 -12.41 -36.94 2.09
C LEU A 1075 -12.51 -35.57 2.77
N LEU A 1076 -11.52 -35.20 3.58
CA LEU A 1076 -11.55 -33.97 4.40
C LEU A 1076 -10.52 -32.93 3.93
N LEU A 1077 -9.25 -33.32 3.78
CA LEU A 1077 -8.16 -32.40 3.49
C LEU A 1077 -7.26 -32.89 2.35
N GLN A 1078 -6.69 -31.92 1.62
CA GLN A 1078 -5.58 -32.09 0.70
C GLN A 1078 -4.42 -31.21 1.18
N VAL A 1079 -3.26 -31.81 1.45
CA VAL A 1079 -2.11 -31.14 2.09
C VAL A 1079 -0.82 -31.50 1.34
N HIS A 1080 -0.48 -30.69 0.33
CA HIS A 1080 0.67 -30.91 -0.56
C HIS A 1080 0.54 -32.20 -1.41
N ASP A 1081 1.05 -33.32 -0.90
CA ASP A 1081 1.05 -34.68 -1.43
C ASP A 1081 0.19 -35.64 -0.58
N GLU A 1082 -0.30 -35.18 0.59
CA GLU A 1082 -1.11 -35.91 1.57
C GLU A 1082 -2.62 -35.73 1.30
N LEU A 1083 -3.39 -36.82 1.35
CA LEU A 1083 -4.85 -36.85 1.48
C LEU A 1083 -5.24 -37.32 2.88
N VAL A 1084 -6.22 -36.63 3.49
CA VAL A 1084 -6.79 -37.01 4.80
C VAL A 1084 -8.27 -37.33 4.63
N VAL A 1085 -8.66 -38.55 4.99
CA VAL A 1085 -10.03 -39.08 4.93
C VAL A 1085 -10.51 -39.43 6.33
N GLU A 1086 -11.79 -39.22 6.62
CA GLU A 1086 -12.47 -39.72 7.82
C GLU A 1086 -13.32 -40.94 7.45
N ALA A 1087 -13.07 -42.09 8.09
CA ALA A 1087 -13.65 -43.39 7.77
C ALA A 1087 -14.27 -44.06 9.01
N PRO A 1088 -15.37 -44.83 8.89
CA PRO A 1088 -15.91 -45.63 9.99
C PRO A 1088 -14.86 -46.57 10.59
N GLU A 1089 -14.87 -46.79 11.92
CA GLU A 1089 -13.85 -47.61 12.60
C GLU A 1089 -13.78 -49.07 12.07
N ASP A 1090 -14.86 -49.61 11.49
CA ASP A 1090 -14.88 -50.95 10.87
C ASP A 1090 -14.36 -50.98 9.40
N ARG A 1091 -14.16 -49.81 8.77
CA ARG A 1091 -13.82 -49.67 7.33
C ARG A 1091 -12.45 -49.06 7.05
N VAL A 1092 -11.69 -48.74 8.10
CA VAL A 1092 -10.38 -48.09 8.02
C VAL A 1092 -9.41 -48.80 7.06
N GLU A 1093 -9.29 -50.13 7.15
CA GLU A 1093 -8.42 -50.94 6.29
C GLU A 1093 -8.88 -50.95 4.82
N GLU A 1094 -10.19 -51.02 4.60
CA GLU A 1094 -10.80 -51.04 3.26
C GLU A 1094 -10.61 -49.69 2.55
N VAL A 1095 -10.78 -48.58 3.30
CA VAL A 1095 -10.48 -47.22 2.85
C VAL A 1095 -8.98 -47.01 2.61
N GLY A 1096 -8.11 -47.50 3.49
CA GLY A 1096 -6.66 -47.43 3.33
C GLY A 1096 -6.16 -48.19 2.10
N ALA A 1097 -6.71 -49.39 1.86
CA ALA A 1097 -6.43 -50.18 0.66
C ALA A 1097 -6.96 -49.53 -0.62
N LEU A 1098 -8.16 -48.94 -0.59
CA LEU A 1098 -8.73 -48.16 -1.70
C LEU A 1098 -7.85 -46.95 -2.04
N LEU A 1099 -7.50 -46.12 -1.05
CA LEU A 1099 -6.64 -44.94 -1.25
C LEU A 1099 -5.29 -45.35 -1.85
N ARG A 1100 -4.62 -46.35 -1.25
CA ARG A 1100 -3.37 -46.92 -1.77
C ARG A 1100 -3.51 -47.32 -3.23
N LYS A 1101 -4.48 -48.17 -3.56
CA LYS A 1101 -4.71 -48.69 -4.92
C LYS A 1101 -4.95 -47.57 -5.93
N THR A 1102 -5.87 -46.65 -5.62
CA THR A 1102 -6.25 -45.55 -6.53
C THR A 1102 -5.08 -44.58 -6.72
N MET A 1103 -4.43 -44.13 -5.65
CA MET A 1103 -3.30 -43.20 -5.75
C MET A 1103 -2.09 -43.81 -6.46
N THR A 1104 -1.75 -45.10 -6.25
CA THR A 1104 -0.66 -45.73 -7.01
C THR A 1104 -1.01 -46.02 -8.47
N GLY A 1105 -2.30 -46.18 -8.80
CA GLY A 1105 -2.80 -46.51 -10.14
C GLY A 1105 -3.28 -45.33 -10.99
N VAL A 1106 -3.33 -44.12 -10.44
CA VAL A 1106 -3.92 -42.92 -11.07
C VAL A 1106 -3.27 -42.52 -12.40
N VAL A 1107 -1.99 -42.84 -12.60
CA VAL A 1107 -1.26 -42.56 -13.85
C VAL A 1107 -0.15 -43.60 -14.06
N GLU A 1108 0.03 -44.03 -15.31
CA GLU A 1108 1.17 -44.86 -15.72
C GLU A 1108 2.40 -43.98 -15.96
N LEU A 1109 3.53 -44.34 -15.35
CA LEU A 1109 4.79 -43.60 -15.41
C LEU A 1109 5.95 -44.58 -15.63
N ALA A 1110 7.12 -44.04 -16.01
CA ALA A 1110 8.35 -44.83 -16.17
C ALA A 1110 8.92 -45.40 -14.85
N VAL A 1111 8.34 -45.02 -13.71
CA VAL A 1111 8.66 -45.50 -12.36
C VAL A 1111 7.37 -45.69 -11.57
N PRO A 1112 7.25 -46.70 -10.69
CA PRO A 1112 6.03 -46.91 -9.92
C PRO A 1112 5.74 -45.74 -8.98
N LEU A 1113 4.47 -45.42 -8.75
CA LEU A 1113 4.06 -44.57 -7.63
C LEU A 1113 3.95 -45.40 -6.36
N GLU A 1114 4.36 -44.81 -5.24
CA GLU A 1114 4.26 -45.40 -3.90
C GLU A 1114 3.55 -44.43 -2.96
N VAL A 1115 2.77 -44.98 -2.04
CA VAL A 1115 1.94 -44.25 -1.09
C VAL A 1115 2.12 -44.85 0.29
N GLU A 1116 2.45 -44.01 1.27
CA GLU A 1116 2.49 -44.36 2.68
C GLU A 1116 1.09 -44.10 3.25
N VAL A 1117 0.52 -45.07 3.98
CA VAL A 1117 -0.85 -45.00 4.51
C VAL A 1117 -0.84 -45.38 5.98
N GLY A 1118 -1.41 -44.52 6.81
CA GLY A 1118 -1.53 -44.70 8.26
C GLY A 1118 -2.89 -44.23 8.77
N HIS A 1119 -3.27 -44.64 9.98
CA HIS A 1119 -4.59 -44.33 10.55
C HIS A 1119 -4.53 -43.96 12.04
N GLY A 1120 -5.49 -43.19 12.54
CA GLY A 1120 -5.54 -42.84 13.96
C GLY A 1120 -6.83 -42.12 14.36
N LYS A 1121 -7.00 -41.83 15.66
CA LYS A 1121 -8.09 -40.96 16.14
C LYS A 1121 -7.78 -39.49 15.91
N THR A 1122 -6.50 -39.13 15.77
CA THR A 1122 -6.06 -37.78 15.38
C THR A 1122 -5.09 -37.77 14.20
N TRP A 1123 -4.98 -36.63 13.52
CA TRP A 1123 -4.14 -36.48 12.32
C TRP A 1123 -2.66 -36.71 12.62
N LEU A 1124 -2.22 -36.40 13.85
CA LEU A 1124 -0.87 -36.73 14.33
C LEU A 1124 -0.62 -38.25 14.42
N GLU A 1125 -1.61 -39.03 14.83
CA GLU A 1125 -1.51 -40.49 14.89
C GLU A 1125 -1.53 -41.09 13.47
N ALA A 1126 -2.44 -40.64 12.61
CA ALA A 1126 -2.55 -41.12 11.24
C ALA A 1126 -1.30 -40.85 10.38
N HIS A 1127 -0.56 -39.79 10.68
CA HIS A 1127 0.69 -39.39 10.01
C HIS A 1127 1.95 -39.88 10.75
N GLY A 1128 1.84 -40.86 11.65
CA GLY A 1128 2.95 -41.30 12.51
C GLY A 1128 2.84 -42.70 13.10
N GLY A 1129 2.04 -43.58 12.46
CA GLY A 1129 1.95 -45.02 12.76
C GLY A 1129 2.93 -45.85 11.95
#